data_AF-A0A7V7X155-F1
#
_entry.id   AF-A0A7V7X155-F1
#
_cell.length_a   1.000
_cell.length_b   1.000
_cell.length_c   1.000
_cell.angle_alpha   90.00
_cell.angle_beta   90.00
_cell.angle_gamma   90.00
#
_symmetry.space_group_name_H-M   'P 1'
#
loop_
_entity.id
_entity.type
_entity.pdbx_description
1 polymer ?
#
loop_
_entity_poly.entity_id
_entity_poly.type
_entity_poly.pdbx_seq_one_letter_code
_entity_poly.pdbx_strand_id
1 'polypeptide(L)'
;MQKIKLYFFLLLLFIFHLQNLSFAQVRRGSKKADRQKYATVALDGSGKYTSIQQAIDQAEFNATIKIKAGVYNEKILLKNFVNLDGDGIGKTIIQTDGSTSVIEAYNLGGGKIANMSVTFSKPANRPLLYSKYSTFFIENCSFMNGGNGIEILSSSSVNIRQSSFRGNIRNGIVVMEKSHGYIIDCVISENQSDGIFIGTNASPTIEKNIIKENGGNGITVTTNSTNKVLGNYIYQNKKNGIMIDNNASPLVRNNTIVKNGTGVADKSAADNFVSGYGILIRNTSAISLINNICALNVFGIGVKESKSIELLKNNLWNNDSNYIGVFAHSTDMNVDPFFLNPDEQNFKIATSSQLYRKGEDDVSIGAHYDNTRIEKKRRLDYLKTQATKDLARENWYLAYQSAQEILSIDKSDTEGKTLFKKAGSEMARNYLQSAKMDYDAGNFRVADNYLTAALKYDPDNSEILELKALIDDEAQLSQLKTLFMFSFGLIGVFVFGLWWKKRIQTGEIKRQVLWWLNDSEEQVELARASDAEKYANEYFTDAVVKLNEAKQAFATNQFDSCEALCNEAARHAVRARDEAEKFKQIRKDAHLALSNAEVEMQRQAHSEIAERFEDEIKEFSFYLERAQDALIHKQFVLAKEIAEDIQSSLKKLHEQLQAEKDDKVLCLIDETEKLIIEALTSNTSADIIIAVIDFKAELEILKNGFNNGQIQIEEITHQILQIKEFVSEALRLGDEFDPVSRPKRKKNYYEILGVKEDATLEQIKSVYRKLSMIYHPDMNTSGELGIAGDERFREIKEAYEILIAGKPNQ
;
A
#
# COMPACT_ATOMS: atom_id res chain seq x y z
N MET A 1 -19.35 55.76 27.74
CA MET A 1 -19.61 54.33 28.03
C MET A 1 -20.98 53.83 27.55
N GLN A 2 -22.13 54.38 27.99
CA GLN A 2 -23.46 53.80 27.68
C GLN A 2 -23.71 53.46 26.20
N LYS A 3 -23.36 54.36 25.25
CA LYS A 3 -23.48 54.08 23.80
C LYS A 3 -22.70 52.83 23.34
N ILE A 4 -21.54 52.54 23.93
CA ILE A 4 -20.74 51.34 23.60
C ILE A 4 -21.44 50.08 24.09
N LYS A 5 -22.02 50.10 25.31
CA LYS A 5 -22.83 48.97 25.81
C LYS A 5 -24.08 48.74 24.95
N LEU A 6 -24.70 49.79 24.42
CA LEU A 6 -25.83 49.67 23.49
C LEU A 6 -25.42 49.00 22.15
N TYR A 7 -24.30 49.42 21.56
CA TYR A 7 -23.78 48.78 20.34
C TYR A 7 -23.40 47.31 20.57
N PHE A 8 -22.77 46.99 21.71
CA PHE A 8 -22.41 45.61 22.05
C PHE A 8 -23.65 44.71 22.28
N PHE A 9 -24.70 45.25 22.89
CA PHE A 9 -25.97 44.55 23.09
C PHE A 9 -26.73 44.33 21.76
N LEU A 10 -26.73 45.32 20.86
CA LEU A 10 -27.28 45.19 19.51
C LEU A 10 -26.49 44.17 18.66
N LEU A 11 -25.16 44.13 18.80
CA LEU A 11 -24.31 43.15 18.14
C LEU A 11 -24.62 41.71 18.62
N LEU A 12 -24.79 41.51 19.93
CA LEU A 12 -25.19 40.23 20.51
C LEU A 12 -26.59 39.78 20.04
N LEU A 13 -27.57 40.69 19.98
CA LEU A 13 -28.90 40.39 19.41
C LEU A 13 -28.82 40.02 17.93
N PHE A 14 -27.97 40.69 17.15
CA PHE A 14 -27.78 40.39 15.72
C PHE A 14 -27.13 39.01 15.51
N ILE A 15 -26.10 38.67 16.29
CA ILE A 15 -25.49 37.33 16.31
C ILE A 15 -26.50 36.25 16.71
N PHE A 16 -27.33 36.52 17.72
CA PHE A 16 -28.36 35.58 18.17
C PHE A 16 -29.47 35.37 17.12
N HIS A 17 -29.80 36.40 16.31
CA HIS A 17 -30.68 36.23 15.16
C HIS A 17 -30.03 35.42 14.02
N LEU A 18 -28.76 35.67 13.70
CA LEU A 18 -28.02 34.92 12.68
C LEU A 18 -27.92 33.42 13.02
N GLN A 19 -27.66 33.08 14.28
CA GLN A 19 -27.60 31.67 14.74
C GLN A 19 -28.96 30.95 14.69
N ASN A 20 -30.07 31.66 14.74
CA ASN A 20 -31.41 31.07 14.59
C ASN A 20 -31.85 30.98 13.11
N LEU A 21 -31.32 31.82 12.22
CA LEU A 21 -31.59 31.76 10.78
C LEU A 21 -30.90 30.56 10.10
N SER A 22 -29.67 30.22 10.50
CA SER A 22 -28.93 29.09 9.91
C SER A 22 -29.57 27.72 10.20
N PHE A 23 -30.25 27.56 11.34
CA PHE A 23 -30.96 26.32 11.69
C PHE A 23 -32.30 26.12 10.95
N ALA A 24 -32.87 27.17 10.35
CA ALA A 24 -34.19 27.11 9.71
C ALA A 24 -34.17 26.51 8.29
N GLN A 25 -33.09 26.70 7.52
CA GLN A 25 -33.04 26.29 6.10
C GLN A 25 -32.61 24.82 5.91
N VAL A 26 -31.80 24.27 6.81
CA VAL A 26 -31.30 22.87 6.73
C VAL A 26 -32.44 21.83 6.76
N ARG A 27 -33.61 22.17 7.33
CA ARG A 27 -34.77 21.25 7.48
C ARG A 27 -35.81 21.28 6.35
N ARG A 28 -35.54 21.86 5.18
CA ARG A 28 -36.45 21.80 4.00
C ARG A 28 -35.87 21.16 2.73
N GLY A 29 -34.63 20.65 2.75
CA GLY A 29 -34.04 19.90 1.62
C GLY A 29 -34.32 18.38 1.61
N SER A 30 -34.68 17.78 2.76
CA SER A 30 -34.65 16.33 3.02
C SER A 30 -35.77 15.48 2.38
N LYS A 31 -36.31 15.90 1.21
CA LYS A 31 -37.26 15.12 0.39
C LYS A 31 -36.92 15.09 -1.11
N LYS A 32 -35.70 15.45 -1.51
CA LYS A 32 -35.23 15.36 -2.92
C LYS A 32 -33.89 14.64 -3.15
N ALA A 33 -33.17 14.24 -2.10
CA ALA A 33 -31.87 13.57 -2.21
C ALA A 33 -31.94 12.03 -2.43
N ASP A 34 -33.13 11.50 -2.72
CA ASP A 34 -33.41 10.05 -2.80
C ASP A 34 -33.75 9.60 -4.23
N ARG A 35 -33.10 10.24 -5.22
CA ARG A 35 -33.19 9.91 -6.65
C ARG A 35 -31.78 9.98 -7.25
N GLN A 36 -31.39 8.90 -7.94
CA GLN A 36 -30.09 8.71 -8.61
C GLN A 36 -28.87 8.51 -7.68
N LYS A 37 -28.72 7.27 -7.17
CA LYS A 37 -27.40 6.62 -6.98
C LYS A 37 -27.24 5.34 -7.82
N TYR A 38 -28.16 5.13 -8.76
CA TYR A 38 -28.22 3.97 -9.63
C TYR A 38 -28.11 4.41 -11.09
N ALA A 39 -27.09 3.92 -11.78
CA ALA A 39 -27.08 3.85 -13.24
C ALA A 39 -27.75 2.53 -13.65
N THR A 40 -28.54 2.54 -14.72
CA THR A 40 -29.10 1.31 -15.32
C THR A 40 -28.49 1.10 -16.69
N VAL A 41 -27.99 -0.11 -16.95
CA VAL A 41 -27.51 -0.55 -18.26
C VAL A 41 -28.48 -1.56 -18.82
N ALA A 42 -28.94 -1.39 -20.06
CA ALA A 42 -29.79 -2.36 -20.75
C ALA A 42 -29.63 -2.28 -22.27
N LEU A 43 -29.51 -3.45 -22.92
CA LEU A 43 -29.30 -3.56 -24.37
C LEU A 43 -30.51 -3.13 -25.21
N ASP A 44 -31.71 -3.11 -24.62
CA ASP A 44 -32.97 -2.69 -25.25
C ASP A 44 -33.20 -1.17 -25.23
N GLY A 45 -32.30 -0.40 -24.63
CA GLY A 45 -32.43 1.05 -24.46
C GLY A 45 -33.34 1.47 -23.28
N SER A 46 -33.79 0.54 -22.43
CA SER A 46 -34.53 0.87 -21.20
C SER A 46 -33.63 1.42 -20.07
N GLY A 47 -32.31 1.30 -20.21
CA GLY A 47 -31.29 1.86 -19.32
C GLY A 47 -30.87 3.29 -19.70
N LYS A 48 -30.11 3.94 -18.81
CA LYS A 48 -29.41 5.20 -19.12
C LYS A 48 -28.26 4.96 -20.11
N TYR A 49 -27.71 3.76 -20.12
CA TYR A 49 -26.60 3.33 -20.97
C TYR A 49 -26.92 1.98 -21.61
N THR A 50 -26.31 1.68 -22.75
CA THR A 50 -26.35 0.35 -23.40
C THR A 50 -25.07 -0.46 -23.17
N SER A 51 -23.94 0.22 -22.92
CA SER A 51 -22.65 -0.37 -22.52
C SER A 51 -22.45 -0.28 -21.00
N ILE A 52 -21.87 -1.32 -20.43
CA ILE A 52 -21.42 -1.36 -19.03
C ILE A 52 -20.19 -0.45 -18.85
N GLN A 53 -19.21 -0.48 -19.75
CA GLN A 53 -18.02 0.35 -19.65
C GLN A 53 -18.37 1.85 -19.68
N GLN A 54 -19.24 2.27 -20.59
CA GLN A 54 -19.73 3.67 -20.64
C GLN A 54 -20.38 4.09 -19.30
N ALA A 55 -21.10 3.19 -18.64
CA ALA A 55 -21.70 3.44 -17.35
C ALA A 55 -20.65 3.54 -16.23
N ILE A 56 -19.55 2.77 -16.30
CA ILE A 56 -18.41 2.82 -15.37
C ILE A 56 -17.64 4.14 -15.53
N ASP A 57 -17.30 4.52 -16.76
CA ASP A 57 -16.56 5.75 -17.06
C ASP A 57 -17.30 6.96 -16.47
N GLN A 58 -18.61 6.99 -16.65
CA GLN A 58 -19.53 8.04 -16.18
C GLN A 58 -20.03 7.84 -14.74
N ALA A 59 -19.54 6.84 -13.99
CA ALA A 59 -19.97 6.58 -12.61
C ALA A 59 -19.31 7.53 -11.60
N GLU A 60 -20.11 8.02 -10.66
CA GLU A 60 -19.64 8.72 -9.46
C GLU A 60 -19.04 7.75 -8.43
N PHE A 61 -18.31 8.29 -7.45
CA PHE A 61 -17.74 7.53 -6.33
C PHE A 61 -18.83 6.78 -5.55
N ASN A 62 -18.65 5.47 -5.34
CA ASN A 62 -19.60 4.57 -4.68
C ASN A 62 -20.99 4.52 -5.35
N ALA A 63 -21.08 4.81 -6.65
CA ALA A 63 -22.28 4.54 -7.45
C ALA A 63 -22.50 3.03 -7.65
N THR A 64 -23.75 2.65 -7.90
CA THR A 64 -24.11 1.26 -8.26
C THR A 64 -24.68 1.23 -9.68
N ILE A 65 -24.13 0.33 -10.50
CA ILE A 65 -24.54 0.10 -11.88
C ILE A 65 -25.37 -1.18 -11.92
N LYS A 66 -26.68 -1.02 -12.16
CA LYS A 66 -27.65 -2.11 -12.32
C LYS A 66 -27.62 -2.57 -13.77
N ILE A 67 -27.19 -3.80 -14.02
CA ILE A 67 -26.98 -4.33 -15.38
C ILE A 67 -28.09 -5.33 -15.71
N LYS A 68 -28.96 -4.98 -16.66
CA LYS A 68 -30.11 -5.80 -17.04
C LYS A 68 -29.72 -7.10 -17.72
N ALA A 69 -30.63 -8.08 -17.68
CA ALA A 69 -30.46 -9.35 -18.38
C ALA A 69 -30.12 -9.11 -19.87
N GLY A 70 -29.12 -9.83 -20.38
CA GLY A 70 -28.50 -9.58 -21.66
C GLY A 70 -27.09 -10.16 -21.77
N VAL A 71 -26.57 -10.23 -22.99
CA VAL A 71 -25.21 -10.69 -23.30
C VAL A 71 -24.38 -9.50 -23.77
N TYR A 72 -23.53 -8.99 -22.89
CA TYR A 72 -22.70 -7.82 -23.08
C TYR A 72 -21.36 -8.25 -23.66
N ASN A 73 -21.10 -7.86 -24.91
CA ASN A 73 -19.92 -8.24 -25.67
C ASN A 73 -18.86 -7.13 -25.58
N GLU A 74 -18.39 -6.86 -24.37
CA GLU A 74 -17.47 -5.76 -24.06
C GLU A 74 -16.44 -6.16 -23.00
N LYS A 75 -15.24 -5.57 -23.07
CA LYS A 75 -14.22 -5.66 -22.02
C LYS A 75 -14.52 -4.62 -20.94
N ILE A 76 -14.39 -5.03 -19.68
CA ILE A 76 -14.60 -4.19 -18.50
C ILE A 76 -13.26 -3.80 -17.88
N LEU A 77 -13.01 -2.50 -17.76
CA LEU A 77 -12.02 -1.90 -16.88
C LEU A 77 -12.74 -1.40 -15.62
N LEU A 78 -12.48 -2.01 -14.48
CA LEU A 78 -13.11 -1.60 -13.22
C LEU A 78 -12.58 -0.23 -12.77
N LYS A 79 -13.50 0.61 -12.28
CA LYS A 79 -13.20 1.93 -11.70
C LYS A 79 -13.27 1.87 -10.18
N ASN A 80 -12.36 2.57 -9.52
CA ASN A 80 -12.22 2.54 -8.07
C ASN A 80 -13.51 2.98 -7.36
N PHE A 81 -13.96 2.19 -6.38
CA PHE A 81 -15.23 2.34 -5.66
C PHE A 81 -16.49 2.35 -6.55
N VAL A 82 -16.51 1.65 -7.70
CA VAL A 82 -17.74 1.41 -8.46
C VAL A 82 -18.28 0.01 -8.18
N ASN A 83 -19.61 -0.13 -8.08
CA ASN A 83 -20.29 -1.39 -7.82
C ASN A 83 -21.08 -1.83 -9.06
N LEU A 84 -20.85 -3.05 -9.56
CA LEU A 84 -21.58 -3.68 -10.67
C LEU A 84 -22.52 -4.75 -10.12
N ASP A 85 -23.78 -4.74 -10.55
CA ASP A 85 -24.81 -5.62 -10.00
C ASP A 85 -25.83 -6.04 -11.08
N GLY A 86 -25.80 -7.32 -11.46
CA GLY A 86 -26.64 -7.89 -12.52
C GLY A 86 -28.03 -8.35 -12.08
N ASP A 87 -28.88 -8.70 -13.04
CA ASP A 87 -30.21 -9.30 -12.79
C ASP A 87 -30.13 -10.82 -12.43
N GLY A 88 -28.93 -11.41 -12.45
CA GLY A 88 -28.63 -12.78 -11.99
C GLY A 88 -27.63 -13.56 -12.85
N ILE A 89 -26.99 -14.57 -12.25
CA ILE A 89 -26.19 -15.60 -12.95
C ILE A 89 -27.03 -16.20 -14.10
N GLY A 90 -26.42 -16.35 -15.27
CA GLY A 90 -27.07 -16.88 -16.48
C GLY A 90 -28.09 -15.94 -17.14
N LYS A 91 -28.37 -14.75 -16.56
CA LYS A 91 -29.23 -13.72 -17.14
C LYS A 91 -28.42 -12.51 -17.61
N THR A 92 -27.57 -11.98 -16.74
CA THR A 92 -26.59 -10.94 -17.08
C THR A 92 -25.27 -11.66 -17.36
N ILE A 93 -24.83 -11.65 -18.62
CA ILE A 93 -23.62 -12.33 -19.08
C ILE A 93 -22.69 -11.28 -19.69
N ILE A 94 -21.46 -11.16 -19.16
CA ILE A 94 -20.39 -10.35 -19.75
C ILE A 94 -19.40 -11.29 -20.44
N GLN A 95 -19.04 -11.00 -21.69
CA GLN A 95 -18.11 -11.82 -22.46
C GLN A 95 -17.26 -11.06 -23.47
N THR A 96 -16.12 -11.66 -23.84
CA THR A 96 -15.30 -11.29 -25.00
C THR A 96 -15.11 -12.49 -25.94
N ASP A 97 -14.34 -12.30 -27.01
CA ASP A 97 -13.87 -13.35 -27.91
C ASP A 97 -12.64 -14.13 -27.40
N GLY A 98 -12.11 -13.74 -26.23
CA GLY A 98 -10.86 -14.29 -25.67
C GLY A 98 -9.57 -13.57 -26.10
N SER A 99 -9.67 -12.53 -26.95
CA SER A 99 -8.52 -11.66 -27.31
C SER A 99 -7.91 -10.96 -26.09
N THR A 100 -8.76 -10.60 -25.13
CA THR A 100 -8.48 -9.93 -23.85
C THR A 100 -9.23 -10.61 -22.71
N SER A 101 -8.80 -10.37 -21.47
CA SER A 101 -9.58 -10.72 -20.27
C SER A 101 -10.93 -9.99 -20.30
N VAL A 102 -11.98 -10.60 -19.75
CA VAL A 102 -13.33 -9.99 -19.74
C VAL A 102 -13.40 -8.81 -18.77
N ILE A 103 -12.76 -8.96 -17.60
CA ILE A 103 -12.70 -7.95 -16.55
C ILE A 103 -11.24 -7.74 -16.13
N GLU A 104 -10.80 -6.49 -16.02
CA GLU A 104 -9.48 -6.15 -15.48
C GLU A 104 -9.59 -5.12 -14.36
N ALA A 105 -8.79 -5.31 -13.32
CA ALA A 105 -8.77 -4.54 -12.08
C ALA A 105 -7.33 -4.11 -11.75
N TYR A 106 -7.09 -2.80 -11.75
CA TYR A 106 -5.79 -2.21 -11.44
C TYR A 106 -5.95 -1.09 -10.42
N ASN A 107 -5.11 -1.09 -9.38
CA ASN A 107 -5.00 -0.02 -8.38
C ASN A 107 -6.33 0.36 -7.67
N LEU A 108 -7.23 -0.61 -7.43
CA LEU A 108 -8.52 -0.37 -6.78
C LEU A 108 -8.39 -0.37 -5.24
N GLY A 109 -8.98 0.61 -4.58
CA GLY A 109 -9.17 0.64 -3.12
C GLY A 109 -10.54 0.11 -2.66
N GLY A 110 -11.50 -0.06 -3.58
CA GLY A 110 -12.81 -0.65 -3.29
C GLY A 110 -13.65 -0.89 -4.55
N GLY A 111 -14.80 -1.55 -4.36
CA GLY A 111 -15.76 -1.87 -5.41
C GLY A 111 -16.43 -3.24 -5.17
N LYS A 112 -17.45 -3.57 -5.97
CA LYS A 112 -18.16 -4.86 -5.92
C LYS A 112 -18.55 -5.33 -7.33
N ILE A 113 -18.51 -6.63 -7.56
CA ILE A 113 -19.10 -7.30 -8.74
C ILE A 113 -20.11 -8.32 -8.23
N ALA A 114 -21.36 -8.28 -8.69
CA ALA A 114 -22.40 -9.17 -8.20
C ALA A 114 -23.41 -9.64 -9.25
N ASN A 115 -24.02 -10.80 -8.97
CA ASN A 115 -25.24 -11.30 -9.62
C ASN A 115 -25.12 -11.45 -11.16
N MET A 116 -23.98 -11.98 -11.66
CA MET A 116 -23.71 -12.09 -13.09
C MET A 116 -22.84 -13.29 -13.48
N SER A 117 -22.87 -13.65 -14.77
CA SER A 117 -21.93 -14.58 -15.39
C SER A 117 -20.84 -13.83 -16.16
N VAL A 118 -19.62 -14.37 -16.10
CA VAL A 118 -18.44 -13.91 -16.84
C VAL A 118 -17.89 -15.11 -17.61
N THR A 119 -17.77 -15.00 -18.93
CA THR A 119 -17.35 -16.10 -19.81
C THR A 119 -16.61 -15.57 -21.03
N PHE A 120 -15.88 -16.42 -21.75
CA PHE A 120 -15.59 -16.14 -23.15
C PHE A 120 -16.67 -16.75 -24.04
N SER A 121 -16.90 -16.14 -25.20
CA SER A 121 -17.80 -16.68 -26.25
C SER A 121 -17.21 -17.92 -26.97
N LYS A 122 -15.90 -18.15 -26.81
CA LYS A 122 -15.16 -19.36 -27.21
C LYS A 122 -14.07 -19.62 -26.15
N PRO A 123 -13.78 -20.87 -25.75
CA PRO A 123 -12.73 -21.13 -24.76
C PRO A 123 -11.37 -20.57 -25.18
N ALA A 124 -10.72 -19.81 -24.30
CA ALA A 124 -9.46 -19.11 -24.59
C ALA A 124 -8.52 -19.12 -23.39
N ASN A 125 -7.20 -19.21 -23.63
CA ASN A 125 -6.18 -19.32 -22.59
C ASN A 125 -5.79 -17.96 -21.98
N ARG A 126 -6.77 -17.26 -21.41
CA ARG A 126 -6.60 -16.02 -20.62
C ARG A 126 -7.46 -16.08 -19.35
N PRO A 127 -7.11 -15.38 -18.26
CA PRO A 127 -8.02 -15.21 -17.14
C PRO A 127 -9.30 -14.47 -17.55
N LEU A 128 -10.46 -14.86 -17.00
CA LEU A 128 -11.70 -14.08 -17.22
C LEU A 128 -11.68 -12.76 -16.45
N LEU A 129 -11.20 -12.80 -15.20
CA LEU A 129 -10.87 -11.61 -14.41
C LEU A 129 -9.38 -11.59 -14.04
N TYR A 130 -8.72 -10.47 -14.28
CA TYR A 130 -7.32 -10.21 -13.92
C TYR A 130 -7.22 -9.05 -12.92
N SER A 131 -6.55 -9.25 -11.78
CA SER A 131 -6.45 -8.25 -10.70
C SER A 131 -5.00 -8.00 -10.28
N LYS A 132 -4.60 -6.72 -10.20
CA LYS A 132 -3.33 -6.26 -9.63
C LYS A 132 -3.51 -5.04 -8.72
N TYR A 133 -2.79 -5.01 -7.59
CA TYR A 133 -2.82 -3.92 -6.60
C TYR A 133 -4.24 -3.49 -6.20
N SER A 134 -5.20 -4.43 -6.16
CA SER A 134 -6.64 -4.12 -6.13
C SER A 134 -7.38 -4.79 -4.97
N THR A 135 -8.27 -4.03 -4.33
CA THR A 135 -9.14 -4.45 -3.24
C THR A 135 -10.60 -4.29 -3.65
N PHE A 136 -11.36 -5.39 -3.72
CA PHE A 136 -12.79 -5.38 -4.07
C PHE A 136 -13.50 -6.70 -3.71
N PHE A 137 -14.82 -6.73 -3.89
CA PHE A 137 -15.69 -7.87 -3.56
C PHE A 137 -16.31 -8.53 -4.80
N ILE A 138 -16.48 -9.85 -4.77
CA ILE A 138 -17.19 -10.64 -5.79
C ILE A 138 -18.23 -11.49 -5.07
N GLU A 139 -19.51 -11.40 -5.45
CA GLU A 139 -20.62 -12.04 -4.72
C GLU A 139 -21.70 -12.59 -5.66
N ASN A 140 -22.05 -13.87 -5.53
CA ASN A 140 -23.04 -14.54 -6.39
C ASN A 140 -22.74 -14.37 -7.90
N CYS A 141 -21.49 -14.66 -8.29
CA CYS A 141 -21.04 -14.61 -9.69
C CYS A 141 -20.67 -16.01 -10.22
N SER A 142 -20.56 -16.15 -11.55
CA SER A 142 -20.13 -17.40 -12.19
C SER A 142 -19.08 -17.14 -13.27
N PHE A 143 -17.93 -17.80 -13.16
CA PHE A 143 -16.76 -17.66 -14.04
C PHE A 143 -16.51 -18.98 -14.77
N MET A 144 -16.70 -18.99 -16.10
CA MET A 144 -16.68 -20.21 -16.90
C MET A 144 -16.04 -20.06 -18.28
N ASN A 145 -15.56 -21.17 -18.85
CA ASN A 145 -14.90 -21.25 -20.16
C ASN A 145 -13.62 -20.38 -20.30
N GLY A 146 -13.08 -19.89 -19.19
CA GLY A 146 -11.83 -19.14 -19.13
C GLY A 146 -10.59 -20.02 -19.27
N GLY A 147 -9.43 -19.38 -19.36
CA GLY A 147 -8.13 -19.99 -19.09
C GLY A 147 -8.05 -20.32 -17.61
N ASN A 148 -7.76 -19.31 -16.79
CA ASN A 148 -8.10 -19.36 -15.37
C ASN A 148 -9.45 -18.65 -15.16
N GLY A 149 -10.23 -19.06 -14.16
CA GLY A 149 -11.47 -18.36 -13.82
C GLY A 149 -11.21 -16.95 -13.28
N ILE A 150 -10.20 -16.80 -12.42
CA ILE A 150 -9.71 -15.51 -11.92
C ILE A 150 -8.21 -15.59 -11.57
N GLU A 151 -7.47 -14.52 -11.80
CA GLU A 151 -6.09 -14.32 -11.35
C GLU A 151 -6.00 -13.09 -10.43
N ILE A 152 -5.59 -13.31 -9.18
CA ILE A 152 -5.42 -12.30 -8.13
C ILE A 152 -3.93 -12.15 -7.84
N LEU A 153 -3.32 -11.07 -8.31
CA LEU A 153 -1.88 -10.85 -8.37
C LEU A 153 -1.46 -9.51 -7.72
N SER A 154 -0.15 -9.31 -7.59
CA SER A 154 0.52 -8.09 -7.12
C SER A 154 -0.15 -7.44 -5.90
N SER A 155 -0.04 -8.09 -4.73
CA SER A 155 -0.56 -7.62 -3.43
C SER A 155 -2.06 -7.27 -3.39
N SER A 156 -2.88 -7.87 -4.25
CA SER A 156 -4.34 -7.64 -4.26
C SER A 156 -5.03 -8.21 -3.00
N SER A 157 -6.26 -7.76 -2.73
CA SER A 157 -7.10 -8.20 -1.61
C SER A 157 -8.55 -8.41 -2.07
N VAL A 158 -8.82 -9.57 -2.66
CA VAL A 158 -10.10 -9.84 -3.36
C VAL A 158 -10.97 -10.81 -2.56
N ASN A 159 -12.20 -10.40 -2.27
CA ASN A 159 -13.10 -11.12 -1.38
C ASN A 159 -14.24 -11.76 -2.18
N ILE A 160 -14.13 -13.07 -2.39
CA ILE A 160 -15.03 -13.88 -3.21
C ILE A 160 -16.00 -14.66 -2.31
N ARG A 161 -17.31 -14.49 -2.54
CA ARG A 161 -18.36 -15.19 -1.79
C ARG A 161 -19.45 -15.77 -2.68
N GLN A 162 -20.00 -16.92 -2.30
CA GLN A 162 -21.20 -17.52 -2.92
C GLN A 162 -21.10 -17.68 -4.45
N SER A 163 -19.89 -17.80 -4.99
CA SER A 163 -19.61 -17.71 -6.42
C SER A 163 -19.12 -19.05 -6.98
N SER A 164 -19.10 -19.18 -8.30
CA SER A 164 -18.74 -20.44 -8.98
C SER A 164 -17.64 -20.24 -10.02
N PHE A 165 -16.71 -21.19 -10.07
CA PHE A 165 -15.57 -21.18 -10.99
C PHE A 165 -15.50 -22.56 -11.65
N ARG A 166 -16.03 -22.67 -12.89
CA ARG A 166 -16.30 -23.98 -13.50
C ARG A 166 -15.91 -24.10 -14.97
N GLY A 167 -15.44 -25.29 -15.35
CA GLY A 167 -15.15 -25.62 -16.75
C GLY A 167 -14.03 -24.78 -17.38
N ASN A 168 -13.18 -24.14 -16.57
CA ASN A 168 -12.05 -23.36 -17.08
C ASN A 168 -10.92 -24.31 -17.55
N ILE A 169 -10.24 -23.96 -18.64
CA ILE A 169 -9.25 -24.83 -19.30
C ILE A 169 -7.90 -24.91 -18.57
N ARG A 170 -7.73 -24.13 -17.49
CA ARG A 170 -6.68 -24.26 -16.48
C ARG A 170 -7.34 -24.30 -15.10
N ASN A 171 -7.06 -23.36 -14.20
CA ASN A 171 -7.51 -23.42 -12.80
C ASN A 171 -8.81 -22.63 -12.56
N GLY A 172 -9.55 -22.96 -11.51
CA GLY A 172 -10.72 -22.18 -11.10
C GLY A 172 -10.35 -20.81 -10.55
N ILE A 173 -9.53 -20.78 -9.50
CA ILE A 173 -9.05 -19.55 -8.83
C ILE A 173 -7.51 -19.61 -8.72
N VAL A 174 -6.83 -18.51 -9.06
CA VAL A 174 -5.39 -18.32 -8.85
C VAL A 174 -5.15 -17.11 -7.94
N VAL A 175 -4.39 -17.30 -6.85
CA VAL A 175 -3.97 -16.20 -5.95
C VAL A 175 -2.45 -16.24 -5.79
N MET A 176 -1.76 -15.17 -6.18
CA MET A 176 -0.29 -15.12 -6.21
C MET A 176 0.28 -13.73 -5.88
N GLU A 177 1.60 -13.64 -5.75
CA GLU A 177 2.38 -12.40 -5.60
C GLU A 177 1.97 -11.57 -4.37
N LYS A 178 2.13 -12.12 -3.16
CA LYS A 178 1.75 -11.48 -1.88
C LYS A 178 0.26 -11.08 -1.79
N SER A 179 -0.61 -11.64 -2.63
CA SER A 179 -2.05 -11.34 -2.60
C SER A 179 -2.80 -12.14 -1.53
N HIS A 180 -3.93 -11.59 -1.09
CA HIS A 180 -4.71 -12.05 0.05
C HIS A 180 -6.21 -11.97 -0.28
N GLY A 181 -7.05 -12.39 0.66
CA GLY A 181 -8.50 -12.25 0.58
C GLY A 181 -9.25 -13.39 1.23
N TYR A 182 -10.57 -13.42 1.02
CA TYR A 182 -11.45 -14.48 1.51
C TYR A 182 -12.12 -15.18 0.33
N ILE A 183 -12.09 -16.52 0.31
CA ILE A 183 -12.82 -17.37 -0.63
C ILE A 183 -13.78 -18.20 0.20
N ILE A 184 -15.07 -17.86 0.21
CA ILE A 184 -16.06 -18.42 1.15
C ILE A 184 -17.34 -18.87 0.43
N ASP A 185 -17.87 -20.04 0.83
CA ASP A 185 -19.14 -20.61 0.32
C ASP A 185 -19.19 -20.73 -1.22
N CYS A 186 -18.03 -20.87 -1.89
CA CYS A 186 -17.93 -20.96 -3.34
C CYS A 186 -17.92 -22.41 -3.84
N VAL A 187 -18.27 -22.61 -5.12
CA VAL A 187 -18.23 -23.93 -5.80
C VAL A 187 -17.24 -23.91 -6.96
N ILE A 188 -16.13 -24.64 -6.80
CA ILE A 188 -15.03 -24.70 -7.75
C ILE A 188 -14.96 -26.12 -8.32
N SER A 189 -15.42 -26.31 -9.55
CA SER A 189 -15.57 -27.65 -10.14
C SER A 189 -15.28 -27.76 -11.63
N GLU A 190 -14.94 -28.97 -12.08
CA GLU A 190 -14.79 -29.30 -13.51
C GLU A 190 -13.71 -28.48 -14.26
N ASN A 191 -12.82 -27.78 -13.55
CA ASN A 191 -11.69 -27.08 -14.15
C ASN A 191 -10.62 -28.11 -14.57
N GLN A 192 -9.92 -27.87 -15.69
CA GLN A 192 -9.02 -28.90 -16.26
C GLN A 192 -7.69 -29.06 -15.50
N SER A 193 -7.28 -28.03 -14.76
CA SER A 193 -6.15 -28.04 -13.83
C SER A 193 -6.67 -28.06 -12.38
N ASP A 194 -5.97 -27.45 -11.43
CA ASP A 194 -6.36 -27.41 -10.02
C ASP A 194 -7.62 -26.56 -9.81
N GLY A 195 -8.40 -26.87 -8.76
CA GLY A 195 -9.54 -26.05 -8.36
C GLY A 195 -9.10 -24.65 -7.90
N ILE A 196 -8.34 -24.59 -6.80
CA ILE A 196 -7.71 -23.37 -6.30
C ILE A 196 -6.19 -23.56 -6.31
N PHE A 197 -5.47 -22.64 -6.94
CA PHE A 197 -4.01 -22.58 -6.92
C PHE A 197 -3.57 -21.32 -6.16
N ILE A 198 -2.79 -21.50 -5.09
CA ILE A 198 -2.24 -20.41 -4.29
C ILE A 198 -0.73 -20.50 -4.36
N GLY A 199 -0.08 -19.44 -4.83
CA GLY A 199 1.36 -19.41 -5.05
C GLY A 199 2.00 -18.11 -4.56
N THR A 200 3.33 -18.06 -4.63
CA THR A 200 4.11 -16.81 -4.64
C THR A 200 3.72 -15.85 -3.50
N ASN A 201 3.77 -16.35 -2.26
CA ASN A 201 3.59 -15.60 -1.01
C ASN A 201 2.15 -15.20 -0.69
N ALA A 202 1.15 -15.84 -1.31
CA ALA A 202 -0.24 -15.47 -1.14
C ALA A 202 -0.83 -15.99 0.18
N SER A 203 -1.69 -15.21 0.83
CA SER A 203 -2.30 -15.53 2.14
C SER A 203 -3.85 -15.50 2.19
N PRO A 204 -4.60 -15.97 1.18
CA PRO A 204 -6.05 -16.08 1.28
C PRO A 204 -6.54 -17.06 2.38
N THR A 205 -7.76 -16.80 2.85
CA THR A 205 -8.54 -17.73 3.69
C THR A 205 -9.58 -18.44 2.83
N ILE A 206 -9.49 -19.77 2.74
CA ILE A 206 -10.40 -20.66 2.01
C ILE A 206 -11.32 -21.35 3.04
N GLU A 207 -12.59 -20.95 3.09
CA GLU A 207 -13.55 -21.43 4.11
C GLU A 207 -14.86 -21.96 3.52
N LYS A 208 -15.35 -23.13 3.98
CA LYS A 208 -16.68 -23.71 3.64
C LYS A 208 -16.96 -23.97 2.14
N ASN A 209 -15.93 -23.97 1.29
CA ASN A 209 -16.10 -24.17 -0.15
C ASN A 209 -16.36 -25.63 -0.52
N ILE A 210 -16.96 -25.84 -1.69
CA ILE A 210 -17.08 -27.14 -2.36
C ILE A 210 -16.12 -27.16 -3.55
N ILE A 211 -15.13 -28.05 -3.50
CA ILE A 211 -14.01 -28.09 -4.45
C ILE A 211 -13.91 -29.50 -5.04
N LYS A 212 -14.53 -29.71 -6.21
CA LYS A 212 -14.80 -31.06 -6.71
C LYS A 212 -14.49 -31.30 -8.18
N GLU A 213 -14.22 -32.55 -8.54
CA GLU A 213 -14.18 -33.00 -9.96
C GLU A 213 -13.19 -32.24 -10.86
N ASN A 214 -12.21 -31.53 -10.28
CA ASN A 214 -11.17 -30.82 -11.04
C ASN A 214 -10.11 -31.79 -11.57
N GLY A 215 -9.49 -31.46 -12.71
CA GLY A 215 -8.52 -32.30 -13.42
C GLY A 215 -7.13 -32.34 -12.78
N GLY A 216 -6.82 -31.38 -11.93
CA GLY A 216 -5.65 -31.35 -11.07
C GLY A 216 -5.98 -31.78 -9.63
N ASN A 217 -5.39 -31.07 -8.67
CA ASN A 217 -5.73 -31.15 -7.26
C ASN A 217 -7.02 -30.36 -6.97
N GLY A 218 -7.66 -30.59 -5.81
CA GLY A 218 -8.70 -29.70 -5.31
C GLY A 218 -8.11 -28.32 -4.95
N ILE A 219 -7.16 -28.31 -4.02
CA ILE A 219 -6.36 -27.14 -3.66
C ILE A 219 -4.88 -27.47 -3.86
N THR A 220 -4.14 -26.60 -4.55
CA THR A 220 -2.67 -26.53 -4.48
C THR A 220 -2.29 -25.29 -3.69
N VAL A 221 -1.56 -25.47 -2.59
CA VAL A 221 -0.89 -24.40 -1.86
C VAL A 221 0.61 -24.55 -2.14
N THR A 222 1.25 -23.51 -2.67
CA THR A 222 2.62 -23.55 -3.17
C THR A 222 3.40 -22.25 -2.94
N THR A 223 4.73 -22.30 -3.06
CA THR A 223 5.68 -21.16 -3.15
C THR A 223 5.37 -20.05 -2.13
N ASN A 224 5.70 -20.29 -0.87
CA ASN A 224 5.58 -19.38 0.28
C ASN A 224 4.20 -19.15 0.92
N SER A 225 3.12 -19.61 0.31
CA SER A 225 1.79 -19.08 0.60
C SER A 225 1.26 -19.40 2.03
N THR A 226 1.16 -18.41 2.93
CA THR A 226 0.70 -18.53 4.33
C THR A 226 -0.83 -18.41 4.49
N ASN A 227 -1.56 -19.53 4.50
CA ASN A 227 -3.01 -19.66 4.26
C ASN A 227 -3.83 -20.24 5.44
N LYS A 228 -5.15 -20.12 5.31
CA LYS A 228 -6.10 -20.86 6.17
C LYS A 228 -7.05 -21.68 5.31
N VAL A 229 -7.08 -23.00 5.50
CA VAL A 229 -7.92 -23.93 4.73
C VAL A 229 -8.87 -24.61 5.72
N LEU A 230 -10.08 -24.07 5.84
CA LEU A 230 -10.99 -24.29 6.96
C LEU A 230 -12.35 -24.86 6.53
N GLY A 231 -12.70 -26.07 6.99
CA GLY A 231 -14.07 -26.59 6.87
C GLY A 231 -14.57 -26.82 5.45
N ASN A 232 -13.68 -27.03 4.47
CA ASN A 232 -14.03 -27.22 3.06
C ASN A 232 -14.40 -28.69 2.76
N TYR A 233 -15.21 -28.89 1.71
CA TYR A 233 -15.54 -30.20 1.16
C TYR A 233 -14.79 -30.40 -0.16
N ILE A 234 -13.84 -31.33 -0.18
CA ILE A 234 -12.88 -31.48 -1.28
C ILE A 234 -12.93 -32.93 -1.80
N TYR A 235 -13.51 -33.15 -2.98
CA TYR A 235 -13.80 -34.53 -3.41
C TYR A 235 -13.77 -34.81 -4.91
N GLN A 236 -13.47 -36.06 -5.26
CA GLN A 236 -13.46 -36.57 -6.65
C GLN A 236 -12.53 -35.83 -7.63
N ASN A 237 -11.61 -35.00 -7.13
CA ASN A 237 -10.56 -34.38 -7.94
C ASN A 237 -9.59 -35.47 -8.43
N LYS A 238 -9.06 -35.31 -9.65
CA LYS A 238 -8.31 -36.39 -10.33
C LYS A 238 -6.95 -36.68 -9.69
N LYS A 239 -6.31 -35.67 -9.10
CA LYS A 239 -5.08 -35.80 -8.30
C LYS A 239 -5.43 -35.78 -6.80
N ASN A 240 -4.76 -34.93 -6.01
CA ASN A 240 -4.93 -34.90 -4.56
C ASN A 240 -6.12 -34.02 -4.14
N GLY A 241 -6.64 -34.21 -2.93
CA GLY A 241 -7.57 -33.25 -2.32
C GLY A 241 -6.88 -31.92 -2.07
N ILE A 242 -5.86 -31.92 -1.21
CA ILE A 242 -4.96 -30.80 -0.96
C ILE A 242 -3.52 -31.24 -1.29
N MET A 243 -2.79 -30.42 -2.05
CA MET A 243 -1.34 -30.54 -2.22
C MET A 243 -0.65 -29.32 -1.60
N ILE A 244 0.41 -29.58 -0.85
CA ILE A 244 1.17 -28.66 -0.01
C ILE A 244 2.65 -28.92 -0.33
N ASP A 245 3.31 -27.98 -0.99
CA ASP A 245 4.64 -28.14 -1.61
C ASP A 245 5.28 -26.77 -1.90
N ASN A 246 6.57 -26.70 -2.27
CA ASN A 246 7.28 -25.42 -2.49
C ASN A 246 7.14 -24.45 -1.29
N ASN A 247 6.83 -25.04 -0.14
CA ASN A 247 6.53 -24.45 1.12
C ASN A 247 5.46 -23.34 1.14
N ALA A 248 4.18 -23.69 1.11
CA ALA A 248 3.06 -22.82 1.50
C ALA A 248 2.46 -23.26 2.83
N SER A 249 2.33 -22.38 3.82
CA SER A 249 1.79 -22.77 5.13
C SER A 249 0.27 -22.71 5.19
N PRO A 250 -0.52 -23.78 5.01
CA PRO A 250 -1.92 -23.79 5.41
C PRO A 250 -2.09 -24.26 6.85
N LEU A 251 -2.92 -23.55 7.61
CA LEU A 251 -3.63 -24.14 8.73
C LEU A 251 -4.76 -24.96 8.12
N VAL A 252 -4.55 -26.26 7.98
CA VAL A 252 -5.53 -27.19 7.40
C VAL A 252 -6.38 -27.75 8.53
N ARG A 253 -7.61 -27.25 8.66
CA ARG A 253 -8.48 -27.65 9.78
C ARG A 253 -9.94 -27.90 9.42
N ASN A 254 -10.52 -28.92 10.05
CA ASN A 254 -11.93 -29.33 9.92
C ASN A 254 -12.37 -29.71 8.48
N ASN A 255 -11.44 -29.95 7.54
CA ASN A 255 -11.81 -30.23 6.14
C ASN A 255 -12.29 -31.67 5.96
N THR A 256 -13.23 -31.88 5.04
CA THR A 256 -13.73 -33.20 4.65
C THR A 256 -13.26 -33.52 3.23
N ILE A 257 -12.35 -34.48 3.12
CA ILE A 257 -11.55 -34.75 1.92
C ILE A 257 -11.77 -36.19 1.47
N VAL A 258 -12.55 -36.39 0.41
CA VAL A 258 -13.21 -37.67 0.12
C VAL A 258 -13.12 -38.10 -1.34
N LYS A 259 -12.89 -39.39 -1.61
CA LYS A 259 -12.92 -39.96 -2.98
C LYS A 259 -11.97 -39.25 -3.98
N ASN A 260 -10.87 -38.61 -3.55
CA ASN A 260 -9.87 -38.00 -4.45
C ASN A 260 -8.88 -39.04 -4.99
N GLY A 261 -8.19 -38.70 -6.08
CA GLY A 261 -7.32 -39.61 -6.82
C GLY A 261 -8.01 -40.33 -7.98
N THR A 262 -9.12 -39.78 -8.49
CA THR A 262 -9.95 -40.41 -9.53
C THR A 262 -9.25 -40.57 -10.89
N GLY A 263 -8.09 -39.94 -11.09
CA GLY A 263 -7.24 -40.07 -12.28
C GLY A 263 -5.99 -40.94 -12.09
N VAL A 264 -5.81 -41.61 -10.95
CA VAL A 264 -4.62 -42.45 -10.68
C VAL A 264 -4.80 -43.81 -11.36
N ALA A 265 -4.08 -44.02 -12.47
CA ALA A 265 -4.23 -45.21 -13.32
C ALA A 265 -3.50 -46.47 -12.82
N ASP A 266 -2.44 -46.31 -12.02
CA ASP A 266 -1.70 -47.41 -11.39
C ASP A 266 -1.58 -47.16 -9.88
N LYS A 267 -2.03 -48.13 -9.07
CA LYS A 267 -1.98 -48.09 -7.60
C LYS A 267 -0.73 -48.81 -7.02
N SER A 268 0.13 -49.36 -7.87
CA SER A 268 1.25 -50.23 -7.51
C SER A 268 2.64 -49.70 -7.92
N ALA A 269 2.69 -48.65 -8.74
CA ALA A 269 3.94 -47.99 -9.11
C ALA A 269 4.65 -47.38 -7.89
N ALA A 270 5.92 -47.74 -7.67
CA ALA A 270 6.65 -47.49 -6.43
C ALA A 270 6.97 -46.01 -6.10
N ASP A 271 6.62 -45.06 -6.96
CA ASP A 271 6.79 -43.62 -6.71
C ASP A 271 5.52 -43.04 -6.06
N ASN A 272 5.22 -43.53 -4.86
CA ASN A 272 3.94 -43.34 -4.14
C ASN A 272 3.50 -41.87 -3.94
N PHE A 273 4.34 -40.87 -4.19
CA PHE A 273 4.12 -39.46 -3.85
C PHE A 273 3.66 -38.56 -5.02
N VAL A 274 3.26 -39.14 -6.15
CA VAL A 274 2.81 -38.38 -7.33
C VAL A 274 1.39 -37.81 -7.18
N SER A 275 0.41 -38.65 -6.83
CA SER A 275 -1.01 -38.25 -6.79
C SER A 275 -1.90 -39.29 -6.13
N GLY A 276 -3.03 -38.86 -5.56
CA GLY A 276 -4.08 -39.73 -5.02
C GLY A 276 -4.42 -39.50 -3.55
N TYR A 277 -3.72 -38.58 -2.89
CA TYR A 277 -3.87 -38.31 -1.48
C TYR A 277 -5.11 -37.48 -1.15
N GLY A 278 -5.66 -37.66 0.06
CA GLY A 278 -6.46 -36.62 0.70
C GLY A 278 -5.63 -35.37 0.92
N ILE A 279 -4.49 -35.50 1.63
CA ILE A 279 -3.52 -34.41 1.83
C ILE A 279 -2.12 -34.91 1.48
N LEU A 280 -1.46 -34.24 0.52
CA LEU A 280 -0.08 -34.49 0.13
C LEU A 280 0.81 -33.32 0.57
N ILE A 281 1.81 -33.60 1.39
CA ILE A 281 2.80 -32.68 1.94
C ILE A 281 4.19 -33.03 1.39
N ARG A 282 4.92 -32.07 0.80
CA ARG A 282 6.26 -32.31 0.21
C ARG A 282 7.27 -31.18 0.46
N ASN A 283 8.50 -31.57 0.85
CA ASN A 283 9.68 -30.73 1.09
C ASN A 283 9.61 -29.85 2.40
N THR A 284 8.69 -30.19 3.29
CA THR A 284 7.97 -29.32 4.26
C THR A 284 8.64 -29.25 5.66
N SER A 285 8.81 -28.12 6.38
CA SER A 285 9.60 -28.02 7.66
C SER A 285 8.96 -28.03 9.13
N ALA A 286 7.84 -27.35 9.49
CA ALA A 286 6.89 -27.57 10.65
C ALA A 286 5.37 -27.16 10.39
N ILE A 287 4.39 -28.10 10.21
CA ILE A 287 2.94 -27.86 9.86
C ILE A 287 1.99 -28.40 10.93
N SER A 288 0.77 -27.86 11.01
CA SER A 288 -0.35 -28.46 11.76
C SER A 288 -1.52 -28.91 10.86
N LEU A 289 -1.85 -30.22 10.87
CA LEU A 289 -3.10 -30.77 10.33
C LEU A 289 -4.04 -31.15 11.49
N ILE A 290 -5.20 -30.50 11.57
CA ILE A 290 -6.09 -30.62 12.74
C ILE A 290 -7.52 -31.00 12.32
N ASN A 291 -8.16 -31.96 12.98
CA ASN A 291 -9.59 -32.32 12.79
C ASN A 291 -10.00 -32.70 11.35
N ASN A 292 -9.09 -33.04 10.43
CA ASN A 292 -9.45 -33.30 9.04
C ASN A 292 -9.94 -34.73 8.85
N ILE A 293 -10.99 -34.92 8.04
CA ILE A 293 -11.52 -36.24 7.67
C ILE A 293 -11.01 -36.59 6.27
N CYS A 294 -10.08 -37.53 6.16
CA CYS A 294 -9.59 -38.05 4.88
C CYS A 294 -10.11 -39.47 4.67
N ALA A 295 -11.13 -39.66 3.82
CA ALA A 295 -11.78 -40.96 3.65
C ALA A 295 -12.02 -41.36 2.19
N LEU A 296 -11.92 -42.65 1.87
CA LEU A 296 -12.19 -43.20 0.53
C LEU A 296 -11.29 -42.64 -0.60
N ASN A 297 -10.18 -41.98 -0.27
CA ASN A 297 -9.17 -41.55 -1.25
C ASN A 297 -8.24 -42.73 -1.58
N VAL A 298 -7.42 -42.62 -2.63
CA VAL A 298 -6.38 -43.63 -2.90
C VAL A 298 -5.41 -43.70 -1.71
N PHE A 299 -4.93 -42.55 -1.24
CA PHE A 299 -4.10 -42.43 -0.04
C PHE A 299 -4.66 -41.38 0.92
N GLY A 300 -4.43 -41.52 2.23
CA GLY A 300 -4.90 -40.56 3.24
C GLY A 300 -4.03 -39.32 3.33
N ILE A 301 -3.08 -39.31 4.28
CA ILE A 301 -2.09 -38.24 4.47
C ILE A 301 -0.70 -38.74 4.06
N GLY A 302 -0.08 -38.04 3.11
CA GLY A 302 1.27 -38.31 2.62
C GLY A 302 2.23 -37.20 2.99
N VAL A 303 3.42 -37.56 3.48
CA VAL A 303 4.50 -36.65 3.86
C VAL A 303 5.82 -37.12 3.24
N LYS A 304 6.49 -36.28 2.41
CA LYS A 304 7.79 -36.61 1.77
C LYS A 304 8.79 -35.47 1.86
N GLU A 305 10.03 -35.78 2.26
CA GLU A 305 11.12 -34.79 2.39
C GLU A 305 10.78 -33.68 3.40
N SER A 306 10.01 -34.02 4.44
CA SER A 306 9.40 -33.09 5.39
C SER A 306 9.73 -33.39 6.86
N LYS A 307 9.47 -32.41 7.74
CA LYS A 307 9.78 -32.39 9.17
C LYS A 307 8.64 -31.72 9.97
N SER A 308 8.63 -31.98 11.29
CA SER A 308 7.75 -31.36 12.28
C SER A 308 6.28 -31.23 11.86
N ILE A 309 5.71 -32.31 11.31
CA ILE A 309 4.28 -32.38 10.99
C ILE A 309 3.51 -32.74 12.26
N GLU A 310 2.79 -31.78 12.82
CA GLU A 310 1.81 -31.97 13.87
C GLU A 310 0.51 -32.51 13.25
N LEU A 311 0.05 -33.65 13.78
CA LEU A 311 -1.22 -34.28 13.43
C LEU A 311 -2.08 -34.34 14.70
N LEU A 312 -3.26 -33.71 14.69
CA LEU A 312 -4.16 -33.72 15.83
C LEU A 312 -5.60 -34.05 15.40
N LYS A 313 -6.19 -35.10 15.99
CA LYS A 313 -7.62 -35.43 15.86
C LYS A 313 -8.12 -35.62 14.42
N ASN A 314 -7.25 -35.91 13.47
CA ASN A 314 -7.65 -36.22 12.10
C ASN A 314 -8.31 -37.61 12.09
N ASN A 315 -9.28 -37.85 11.20
CA ASN A 315 -9.83 -39.18 10.97
C ASN A 315 -9.51 -39.67 9.57
N LEU A 316 -8.84 -40.82 9.47
CA LEU A 316 -8.46 -41.41 8.20
C LEU A 316 -9.15 -42.77 8.06
N TRP A 317 -10.08 -42.90 7.12
CA TRP A 317 -10.95 -44.07 7.00
C TRP A 317 -11.00 -44.64 5.59
N ASN A 318 -10.73 -45.94 5.48
CA ASN A 318 -10.90 -46.72 4.25
C ASN A 318 -10.27 -46.05 3.00
N ASN A 319 -9.04 -45.55 3.15
CA ASN A 319 -8.14 -45.21 2.04
C ASN A 319 -7.24 -46.44 1.78
N ASP A 320 -6.68 -46.65 0.57
CA ASP A 320 -5.83 -47.83 0.30
C ASP A 320 -4.57 -47.85 1.19
N SER A 321 -4.12 -46.67 1.65
CA SER A 321 -3.23 -46.52 2.81
C SER A 321 -3.50 -45.20 3.52
N ASN A 322 -3.68 -45.25 4.85
CA ASN A 322 -4.02 -44.06 5.63
C ASN A 322 -2.85 -43.07 5.75
N TYR A 323 -1.65 -43.52 6.13
CA TYR A 323 -0.47 -42.63 6.25
C TYR A 323 0.71 -43.17 5.45
N ILE A 324 1.43 -42.27 4.77
CA ILE A 324 2.64 -42.60 4.02
C ILE A 324 3.72 -41.56 4.34
N GLY A 325 4.89 -42.01 4.81
CA GLY A 325 6.01 -41.14 5.20
C GLY A 325 5.83 -40.38 6.53
N VAL A 326 4.72 -40.62 7.24
CA VAL A 326 4.46 -40.13 8.61
C VAL A 326 3.71 -41.23 9.38
N PHE A 327 3.74 -41.16 10.72
CA PHE A 327 2.95 -42.04 11.59
C PHE A 327 1.71 -41.31 12.11
N ALA A 328 0.63 -42.06 12.37
CA ALA A 328 -0.56 -41.54 13.02
C ALA A 328 -0.21 -40.97 14.41
N HIS A 329 -0.80 -39.83 14.77
CA HIS A 329 -0.66 -39.35 16.14
C HIS A 329 -1.63 -40.06 17.09
N SER A 330 -1.32 -40.09 18.39
CA SER A 330 -2.14 -40.77 19.41
C SER A 330 -3.55 -40.21 19.59
N THR A 331 -3.81 -39.01 19.06
CA THR A 331 -5.13 -38.36 19.05
C THR A 331 -5.91 -38.53 17.75
N ASP A 332 -5.28 -39.03 16.68
CA ASP A 332 -5.96 -39.30 15.41
C ASP A 332 -6.88 -40.54 15.52
N MET A 333 -7.83 -40.66 14.60
CA MET A 333 -8.85 -41.71 14.57
C MET A 333 -8.85 -42.47 13.22
N ASN A 334 -9.34 -43.71 13.26
CA ASN A 334 -9.57 -44.56 12.09
C ASN A 334 -10.94 -45.24 12.26
N VAL A 335 -12.01 -44.45 12.13
CA VAL A 335 -13.40 -44.89 12.29
C VAL A 335 -14.25 -44.38 11.13
N ASP A 336 -15.36 -45.06 10.85
CA ASP A 336 -16.29 -44.63 9.79
C ASP A 336 -16.86 -43.23 10.11
N PRO A 337 -16.77 -42.26 9.19
CA PRO A 337 -17.39 -40.95 9.36
C PRO A 337 -18.92 -40.98 9.47
N PHE A 338 -19.58 -42.06 9.03
CA PHE A 338 -21.04 -42.15 8.86
C PHE A 338 -21.58 -40.94 8.09
N PHE A 339 -21.17 -40.79 6.83
CA PHE A 339 -21.66 -39.72 5.96
C PHE A 339 -23.16 -39.87 5.66
N LEU A 340 -23.89 -38.74 5.65
CA LEU A 340 -25.36 -38.72 5.56
C LEU A 340 -25.91 -39.25 4.23
N ASN A 341 -25.33 -38.86 3.09
CA ASN A 341 -25.64 -39.47 1.80
C ASN A 341 -24.43 -39.34 0.85
N PRO A 342 -23.44 -40.24 0.94
CA PRO A 342 -22.17 -40.14 0.21
C PRO A 342 -22.27 -40.42 -1.30
N ASP A 343 -23.44 -40.83 -1.78
CA ASP A 343 -23.74 -41.07 -3.20
C ASP A 343 -24.37 -39.84 -3.86
N GLU A 344 -25.19 -39.08 -3.11
CA GLU A 344 -25.59 -37.70 -3.46
C GLU A 344 -24.51 -36.64 -3.14
N GLN A 345 -23.24 -37.06 -2.99
CA GLN A 345 -22.09 -36.20 -2.64
C GLN A 345 -22.22 -35.44 -1.29
N ASN A 346 -23.14 -35.85 -0.41
CA ASN A 346 -23.37 -35.23 0.89
C ASN A 346 -22.49 -35.85 1.98
N PHE A 347 -21.23 -35.39 2.05
CA PHE A 347 -20.22 -35.85 2.99
C PHE A 347 -20.30 -35.19 4.39
N LYS A 348 -21.47 -34.73 4.81
CA LYS A 348 -21.70 -34.35 6.23
C LYS A 348 -21.76 -35.59 7.09
N ILE A 349 -21.12 -35.58 8.26
CA ILE A 349 -21.20 -36.69 9.23
C ILE A 349 -22.56 -36.73 9.94
N ALA A 350 -23.06 -37.93 10.23
CA ALA A 350 -24.25 -38.14 11.04
C ALA A 350 -23.99 -37.82 12.53
N THR A 351 -25.03 -37.49 13.28
CA THR A 351 -24.95 -37.31 14.75
C THR A 351 -24.68 -38.62 15.51
N SER A 352 -24.90 -39.76 14.87
CA SER A 352 -24.51 -41.11 15.34
C SER A 352 -23.05 -41.46 15.03
N SER A 353 -22.33 -40.63 14.27
CA SER A 353 -20.91 -40.85 13.94
C SER A 353 -20.06 -40.83 15.21
N GLN A 354 -19.09 -41.73 15.28
CA GLN A 354 -18.11 -41.73 16.38
C GLN A 354 -17.27 -40.45 16.42
N LEU A 355 -17.18 -39.71 15.30
CA LEU A 355 -16.49 -38.41 15.18
C LEU A 355 -17.30 -37.23 15.73
N TYR A 356 -18.60 -37.40 15.96
CA TYR A 356 -19.46 -36.32 16.39
C TYR A 356 -19.01 -35.77 17.76
N ARG A 357 -18.59 -34.50 17.78
CA ARG A 357 -17.99 -33.80 18.93
C ARG A 357 -16.69 -34.46 19.48
N LYS A 358 -15.80 -34.95 18.59
CA LYS A 358 -14.48 -35.50 18.96
C LYS A 358 -13.26 -34.67 18.55
N GLY A 359 -13.43 -33.68 17.68
CA GLY A 359 -12.34 -32.78 17.26
C GLY A 359 -11.79 -31.93 18.41
N GLU A 360 -10.62 -31.35 18.19
CA GLU A 360 -9.99 -30.37 19.07
C GLU A 360 -10.69 -29.00 18.97
N ASP A 361 -11.03 -28.42 20.11
CA ASP A 361 -11.66 -27.09 20.21
C ASP A 361 -10.62 -25.98 20.01
N ASP A 362 -11.07 -24.78 19.60
CA ASP A 362 -10.21 -23.59 19.53
C ASP A 362 -9.57 -23.24 20.89
N VAL A 363 -10.27 -23.56 21.99
CA VAL A 363 -9.83 -23.24 23.35
C VAL A 363 -8.74 -24.19 23.84
N SER A 364 -8.78 -25.48 23.49
CA SER A 364 -7.81 -26.48 23.94
C SER A 364 -6.50 -26.44 23.16
N ILE A 365 -6.53 -26.02 21.89
CA ILE A 365 -5.29 -25.63 21.17
C ILE A 365 -4.60 -24.48 21.90
N GLY A 366 -5.37 -23.52 22.44
CA GLY A 366 -4.86 -22.48 23.35
C GLY A 366 -4.13 -23.02 24.60
N ALA A 367 -4.39 -24.27 25.01
CA ALA A 367 -3.73 -24.94 26.12
C ALA A 367 -2.58 -25.89 25.71
N HIS A 368 -2.44 -26.26 24.43
CA HIS A 368 -1.16 -26.76 23.90
C HIS A 368 -0.21 -25.61 23.53
N TYR A 369 -0.76 -24.45 23.17
CA TYR A 369 -0.08 -23.16 23.19
C TYR A 369 0.33 -22.69 24.61
N ASP A 370 0.09 -23.42 25.71
CA ASP A 370 0.52 -22.97 27.07
C ASP A 370 2.06 -23.01 27.26
N ASN A 371 2.81 -23.53 26.28
CA ASN A 371 4.24 -23.23 26.11
C ASN A 371 4.47 -21.70 25.99
N THR A 372 3.57 -20.96 25.33
CA THR A 372 3.60 -19.49 25.26
C THR A 372 3.44 -18.81 26.61
N ARG A 373 2.93 -19.47 27.66
CA ARG A 373 2.90 -18.88 29.01
C ARG A 373 4.26 -18.96 29.69
N ILE A 374 5.04 -20.01 29.41
CA ILE A 374 6.45 -20.11 29.81
C ILE A 374 7.31 -19.17 28.93
N GLU A 375 7.06 -19.12 27.63
CA GLU A 375 7.77 -18.26 26.66
C GLU A 375 7.50 -16.76 26.92
N LYS A 376 6.22 -16.37 27.08
CA LYS A 376 5.83 -14.99 27.46
C LYS A 376 6.45 -14.61 28.79
N LYS A 377 6.47 -15.51 29.79
CA LYS A 377 7.14 -15.24 31.06
C LYS A 377 8.65 -15.05 30.85
N ARG A 378 9.33 -15.94 30.13
CA ARG A 378 10.77 -15.81 29.82
C ARG A 378 11.09 -14.51 29.07
N ARG A 379 10.27 -14.13 28.07
CA ARG A 379 10.41 -12.87 27.32
C ARG A 379 10.19 -11.66 28.23
N LEU A 380 9.19 -11.70 29.11
CA LEU A 380 8.93 -10.66 30.10
C LEU A 380 10.10 -10.52 31.08
N ASP A 381 10.56 -11.63 31.66
CA ASP A 381 11.70 -11.68 32.60
C ASP A 381 13.00 -11.21 31.92
N TYR A 382 13.21 -11.56 30.64
CA TYR A 382 14.35 -11.09 29.82
C TYR A 382 14.28 -9.59 29.54
N LEU A 383 13.14 -9.08 29.03
CA LEU A 383 12.97 -7.66 28.74
C LEU A 383 13.10 -6.80 30.01
N LYS A 384 12.57 -7.26 31.15
CA LYS A 384 12.76 -6.60 32.45
C LYS A 384 14.22 -6.56 32.87
N THR A 385 14.93 -7.68 32.71
CA THR A 385 16.37 -7.78 32.96
C THR A 385 17.16 -6.84 32.06
N GLN A 386 16.79 -6.72 30.78
CA GLN A 386 17.47 -5.88 29.81
C GLN A 386 17.19 -4.39 30.05
N ALA A 387 15.91 -4.00 30.21
CA ALA A 387 15.51 -2.66 30.59
C ALA A 387 16.22 -2.19 31.88
N THR A 388 16.34 -3.06 32.88
CA THR A 388 17.04 -2.76 34.14
C THR A 388 18.55 -2.59 33.93
N LYS A 389 19.19 -3.39 33.06
CA LYS A 389 20.61 -3.24 32.72
C LYS A 389 20.89 -1.96 31.96
N ASP A 390 20.05 -1.60 30.99
CA ASP A 390 20.24 -0.40 30.18
C ASP A 390 19.93 0.87 30.97
N LEU A 391 18.94 0.82 31.88
CA LEU A 391 18.71 1.84 32.91
C LEU A 391 19.91 1.98 33.86
N ALA A 392 20.60 0.89 34.21
CA ALA A 392 21.83 0.91 35.01
C ALA A 392 23.10 1.31 34.21
N ARG A 393 22.96 1.55 32.91
CA ARG A 393 24.01 2.00 31.97
C ARG A 393 23.72 3.37 31.38
N GLU A 394 22.69 4.06 31.88
CA GLU A 394 22.23 5.38 31.39
C GLU A 394 21.74 5.38 29.91
N ASN A 395 21.47 4.20 29.36
CA ASN A 395 20.89 3.99 28.02
C ASN A 395 19.36 4.19 28.05
N TRP A 396 18.92 5.39 28.45
CA TRP A 396 17.52 5.70 28.76
C TRP A 396 16.53 5.35 27.63
N TYR A 397 16.92 5.56 26.37
CA TYR A 397 16.09 5.24 25.20
C TYR A 397 15.82 3.74 25.04
N LEU A 398 16.84 2.89 25.20
CA LEU A 398 16.70 1.43 25.10
C LEU A 398 15.92 0.86 26.29
N ALA A 399 16.13 1.42 27.49
CA ALA A 399 15.33 1.09 28.67
C ALA A 399 13.85 1.45 28.48
N TYR A 400 13.55 2.61 27.87
CA TYR A 400 12.20 3.06 27.56
C TYR A 400 11.53 2.19 26.49
N GLN A 401 12.22 1.87 25.38
CA GLN A 401 11.71 0.95 24.36
C GLN A 401 11.42 -0.45 24.93
N SER A 402 12.34 -1.01 25.72
CA SER A 402 12.16 -2.30 26.39
C SER A 402 10.93 -2.27 27.33
N ALA A 403 10.71 -1.16 28.03
CA ALA A 403 9.53 -0.98 28.88
C ALA A 403 8.23 -0.78 28.09
N GLN A 404 8.27 -0.17 26.89
CA GLN A 404 7.13 -0.13 25.97
C GLN A 404 6.78 -1.53 25.45
N GLU A 405 7.77 -2.38 25.15
CA GLU A 405 7.53 -3.76 24.73
C GLU A 405 6.93 -4.60 25.88
N ILE A 406 7.43 -4.45 27.11
CA ILE A 406 6.82 -5.06 28.30
C ILE A 406 5.34 -4.70 28.41
N LEU A 407 4.98 -3.43 28.20
CA LEU A 407 3.61 -2.95 28.33
C LEU A 407 2.72 -3.24 27.11
N SER A 408 3.28 -3.57 25.95
CA SER A 408 2.50 -4.11 24.83
C SER A 408 2.18 -5.60 25.06
N ILE A 409 3.13 -6.35 25.64
CA ILE A 409 3.01 -7.76 26.02
C ILE A 409 2.07 -7.95 27.23
N ASP A 410 2.15 -7.07 28.24
CA ASP A 410 1.26 -7.07 29.39
C ASP A 410 0.98 -5.66 29.96
N LYS A 411 -0.17 -5.09 29.60
CA LYS A 411 -0.64 -3.79 30.09
C LYS A 411 -0.93 -3.76 31.59
N SER A 412 -0.97 -4.90 32.29
CA SER A 412 -1.17 -4.95 33.73
C SER A 412 0.15 -4.80 34.51
N ASP A 413 1.29 -5.21 33.94
CA ASP A 413 2.56 -5.35 34.65
C ASP A 413 3.03 -4.05 35.34
N THR A 414 3.29 -4.14 36.64
CA THR A 414 3.63 -3.00 37.51
C THR A 414 5.09 -2.60 37.42
N GLU A 415 5.97 -3.55 37.10
CA GLU A 415 7.41 -3.34 36.98
C GLU A 415 7.73 -2.65 35.65
N GLY A 416 7.10 -3.08 34.56
CA GLY A 416 7.11 -2.40 33.26
C GLY A 416 6.62 -0.96 33.35
N LYS A 417 5.54 -0.68 34.10
CA LYS A 417 5.07 0.69 34.36
C LYS A 417 6.10 1.54 35.11
N THR A 418 6.78 0.93 36.07
CA THR A 418 7.81 1.60 36.88
C THR A 418 9.06 1.91 36.04
N LEU A 419 9.52 0.95 35.23
CA LEU A 419 10.62 1.10 34.29
C LEU A 419 10.30 2.14 33.20
N PHE A 420 9.09 2.07 32.61
CA PHE A 420 8.62 3.00 31.60
C PHE A 420 8.57 4.44 32.11
N LYS A 421 7.95 4.68 33.27
CA LYS A 421 7.90 6.02 33.87
C LYS A 421 9.31 6.51 34.22
N LYS A 422 10.16 5.67 34.83
CA LYS A 422 11.51 6.09 35.22
C LYS A 422 12.36 6.47 34.00
N ALA A 423 12.42 5.62 32.97
CA ALA A 423 13.18 5.92 31.75
C ALA A 423 12.61 7.14 30.99
N GLY A 424 11.29 7.35 31.02
CA GLY A 424 10.63 8.54 30.48
C GLY A 424 11.08 9.83 31.18
N SER A 425 10.99 9.89 32.51
CA SER A 425 11.42 11.06 33.30
C SER A 425 12.93 11.34 33.20
N GLU A 426 13.79 10.32 33.04
CA GLU A 426 15.23 10.55 32.79
C GLU A 426 15.48 11.17 31.40
N MET A 427 14.81 10.67 30.34
CA MET A 427 14.91 11.31 29.01
C MET A 427 14.35 12.74 29.00
N ALA A 428 13.21 12.97 29.67
CA ALA A 428 12.62 14.29 29.81
C ALA A 428 13.58 15.27 30.51
N ARG A 429 14.31 14.80 31.53
CA ARG A 429 15.34 15.61 32.22
C ARG A 429 16.52 15.96 31.32
N ASN A 430 17.01 15.02 30.50
CA ASN A 430 18.08 15.30 29.55
C ASN A 430 17.64 16.35 28.51
N TYR A 431 16.44 16.22 27.94
CA TYR A 431 15.91 17.21 26.99
C TYR A 431 15.65 18.58 27.66
N LEU A 432 15.19 18.62 28.92
CA LEU A 432 15.08 19.85 29.70
C LEU A 432 16.44 20.52 29.95
N GLN A 433 17.51 19.74 30.17
CA GLN A 433 18.86 20.28 30.34
C GLN A 433 19.38 20.91 29.03
N SER A 434 19.20 20.24 27.88
CA SER A 434 19.50 20.84 26.57
C SER A 434 18.67 22.10 26.32
N ALA A 435 17.37 22.08 26.64
CA ALA A 435 16.49 23.23 26.48
C ALA A 435 16.95 24.44 27.32
N LYS A 436 17.39 24.23 28.57
CA LYS A 436 17.94 25.30 29.41
C LYS A 436 19.22 25.89 28.81
N MET A 437 20.13 25.05 28.31
CA MET A 437 21.36 25.53 27.68
C MET A 437 21.09 26.37 26.42
N ASP A 438 20.13 25.98 25.58
CA ASP A 438 19.72 26.78 24.43
C ASP A 438 18.92 28.04 24.82
N TYR A 439 18.12 27.98 25.89
CA TYR A 439 17.41 29.14 26.43
C TYR A 439 18.39 30.22 26.93
N ASP A 440 19.38 29.83 27.74
CA ASP A 440 20.43 30.71 28.26
C ASP A 440 21.32 31.28 27.13
N ALA A 441 21.40 30.59 25.98
CA ALA A 441 22.06 31.06 24.77
C ALA A 441 21.18 31.96 23.87
N GLY A 442 19.90 32.15 24.19
CA GLY A 442 18.94 32.91 23.38
C GLY A 442 18.36 32.16 22.17
N ASN A 443 18.62 30.85 22.05
CA ASN A 443 18.13 29.98 20.97
C ASN A 443 16.70 29.49 21.24
N PHE A 444 15.77 30.39 21.57
CA PHE A 444 14.45 30.06 22.13
C PHE A 444 13.65 29.02 21.32
N ARG A 445 13.74 29.00 19.98
CA ARG A 445 13.06 28.00 19.13
C ARG A 445 13.70 26.61 19.20
N VAL A 446 15.00 26.51 19.48
CA VAL A 446 15.70 25.24 19.70
C VAL A 446 15.36 24.70 21.09
N ALA A 447 15.37 25.57 22.10
CA ALA A 447 14.88 25.26 23.44
C ALA A 447 13.43 24.74 23.41
N ASP A 448 12.54 25.39 22.64
CA ASP A 448 11.14 24.95 22.54
C ASP A 448 10.96 23.57 21.89
N ASN A 449 11.76 23.27 20.87
CA ASN A 449 11.80 21.93 20.27
C ASN A 449 12.22 20.87 21.30
N TYR A 450 13.23 21.16 22.12
CA TYR A 450 13.67 20.26 23.18
C TYR A 450 12.63 20.12 24.32
N LEU A 451 11.95 21.19 24.75
CA LEU A 451 10.85 21.08 25.73
C LEU A 451 9.67 20.29 25.16
N THR A 452 9.35 20.48 23.88
CA THR A 452 8.29 19.72 23.20
C THR A 452 8.66 18.24 23.05
N ALA A 453 9.94 17.92 22.84
CA ALA A 453 10.45 16.56 22.93
C ALA A 453 10.39 16.01 24.37
N ALA A 454 10.67 16.82 25.39
CA ALA A 454 10.65 16.42 26.80
C ALA A 454 9.22 16.10 27.30
N LEU A 455 8.23 16.94 26.95
CA LEU A 455 6.80 16.72 27.26
C LEU A 455 6.23 15.44 26.64
N LYS A 456 6.87 14.88 25.60
CA LYS A 456 6.49 13.56 25.02
C LYS A 456 6.79 12.40 25.98
N TYR A 457 7.73 12.57 26.91
CA TYR A 457 8.20 11.53 27.82
C TYR A 457 7.77 11.75 29.28
N ASP A 458 7.58 13.01 29.70
CA ASP A 458 7.02 13.36 31.03
C ASP A 458 6.08 14.59 30.92
N PRO A 459 4.80 14.39 30.52
CA PRO A 459 3.89 15.50 30.17
C PRO A 459 3.47 16.39 31.35
N ASP A 460 3.46 15.83 32.56
CA ASP A 460 2.97 16.49 33.78
C ASP A 460 4.08 17.25 34.54
N ASN A 461 5.28 17.35 33.95
CA ASN A 461 6.46 17.90 34.61
C ASN A 461 6.42 19.44 34.65
N SER A 462 6.21 19.99 35.85
CA SER A 462 6.05 21.44 36.06
C SER A 462 7.24 22.27 35.59
N GLU A 463 8.47 21.77 35.73
CA GLU A 463 9.68 22.51 35.35
C GLU A 463 9.83 22.65 33.83
N ILE A 464 9.33 21.67 33.07
CA ILE A 464 9.26 21.72 31.60
C ILE A 464 8.16 22.69 31.15
N LEU A 465 7.01 22.68 31.83
CA LEU A 465 5.86 23.55 31.53
C LEU A 465 6.16 25.02 31.87
N GLU A 466 6.83 25.29 32.99
CA GLU A 466 7.25 26.64 33.41
C GLU A 466 8.26 27.25 32.43
N LEU A 467 9.27 26.49 31.98
CA LEU A 467 10.24 27.01 31.00
C LEU A 467 9.62 27.21 29.61
N LYS A 468 8.62 26.40 29.23
CA LYS A 468 7.90 26.60 27.96
C LYS A 468 7.06 27.88 27.98
N ALA A 469 6.37 28.16 29.09
CA ALA A 469 5.61 29.39 29.27
C ALA A 469 6.50 30.65 29.22
N LEU A 470 7.73 30.59 29.75
CA LEU A 470 8.71 31.68 29.63
C LEU A 470 9.12 31.97 28.18
N ILE A 471 9.26 30.93 27.35
CA ILE A 471 9.55 31.08 25.91
C ILE A 471 8.36 31.70 25.16
N ASP A 472 7.13 31.28 25.47
CA ASP A 472 5.91 31.80 24.85
C ASP A 472 5.68 33.31 25.14
N ASP A 473 6.09 33.81 26.32
CA ASP A 473 6.04 35.24 26.67
C ASP A 473 7.16 36.07 25.99
N GLU A 474 8.40 35.57 25.91
CA GLU A 474 9.47 36.18 25.10
C GLU A 474 9.06 36.30 23.61
N ALA A 475 8.42 35.26 23.06
CA ALA A 475 7.93 35.25 21.69
C ALA A 475 6.86 36.33 21.43
N GLN A 476 5.94 36.56 22.37
CA GLN A 476 4.95 37.65 22.29
C GLN A 476 5.62 39.04 22.34
N LEU A 477 6.67 39.22 23.13
CA LEU A 477 7.43 40.48 23.19
C LEU A 477 8.10 40.81 21.85
N SER A 478 8.51 39.79 21.09
CA SER A 478 9.01 39.94 19.73
C SER A 478 7.91 40.36 18.75
N GLN A 479 6.72 39.74 18.81
CA GLN A 479 5.58 40.12 17.97
C GLN A 479 5.12 41.57 18.20
N LEU A 480 5.19 42.07 19.44
CA LEU A 480 4.88 43.47 19.76
C LEU A 480 5.82 44.48 19.07
N LYS A 481 7.11 44.15 18.90
CA LYS A 481 8.06 44.99 18.14
C LYS A 481 7.67 45.04 16.66
N THR A 482 7.24 43.91 16.08
CA THR A 482 6.73 43.83 14.71
C THR A 482 5.46 44.65 14.53
N LEU A 483 4.51 44.57 15.49
CA LEU A 483 3.27 45.35 15.48
C LEU A 483 3.52 46.86 15.46
N PHE A 484 4.57 47.32 16.15
CA PHE A 484 4.94 48.74 16.21
C PHE A 484 5.33 49.28 14.82
N MET A 485 5.98 48.47 13.97
CA MET A 485 6.36 48.85 12.61
C MET A 485 5.16 48.88 11.64
N PHE A 486 4.14 48.06 11.86
CA PHE A 486 2.94 48.03 10.99
C PHE A 486 2.09 49.30 11.04
N SER A 487 2.25 50.13 12.08
CA SER A 487 1.42 51.30 12.34
C SER A 487 1.46 52.41 11.27
N PHE A 488 2.50 52.46 10.43
CA PHE A 488 2.61 53.44 9.34
C PHE A 488 1.94 53.01 8.01
N GLY A 489 1.69 51.71 7.79
CA GLY A 489 1.18 51.21 6.49
C GLY A 489 -0.29 51.55 6.19
N LEU A 490 -1.12 51.71 7.22
CA LEU A 490 -2.58 51.79 7.08
C LEU A 490 -3.12 53.12 6.52
N ILE A 491 -2.28 54.17 6.41
CA ILE A 491 -2.70 55.46 5.86
C ILE A 491 -2.95 55.40 4.34
N GLY A 492 -2.14 54.61 3.60
CA GLY A 492 -2.24 54.52 2.13
C GLY A 492 -3.55 53.91 1.64
N VAL A 493 -3.99 52.79 2.26
CA VAL A 493 -5.19 52.04 1.86
C VAL A 493 -6.46 52.88 1.97
N PHE A 494 -6.55 53.73 3.01
CA PHE A 494 -7.74 54.56 3.24
C PHE A 494 -7.90 55.69 2.21
N VAL A 495 -6.78 56.22 1.70
CA VAL A 495 -6.78 57.23 0.62
C VAL A 495 -7.23 56.60 -0.71
N PHE A 496 -6.74 55.41 -1.03
CA PHE A 496 -7.06 54.71 -2.28
C PHE A 496 -8.55 54.32 -2.37
N GLY A 497 -9.13 53.82 -1.27
CA GLY A 497 -10.56 53.49 -1.20
C GLY A 497 -11.49 54.70 -1.39
N LEU A 498 -11.10 55.88 -0.89
CA LEU A 498 -11.87 57.12 -1.09
C LEU A 498 -11.77 57.66 -2.52
N TRP A 499 -10.61 57.49 -3.17
CA TRP A 499 -10.41 57.86 -4.58
C TRP A 499 -11.32 57.03 -5.51
N TRP A 500 -11.34 55.71 -5.33
CA TRP A 500 -12.11 54.80 -6.19
C TRP A 500 -13.63 54.96 -6.01
N LYS A 501 -14.10 55.10 -4.76
CA LYS A 501 -15.53 55.27 -4.43
C LYS A 501 -16.14 56.52 -5.07
N LYS A 502 -15.36 57.60 -5.22
CA LYS A 502 -15.82 58.84 -5.89
C LYS A 502 -16.06 58.63 -7.39
N ARG A 503 -15.27 57.78 -8.05
CA ARG A 503 -15.32 57.53 -9.50
C ARG A 503 -16.51 56.63 -9.90
N ILE A 504 -16.95 55.74 -9.02
CA ILE A 504 -18.14 54.90 -9.24
C ILE A 504 -19.44 55.72 -9.11
N GLN A 505 -19.43 56.83 -8.37
CA GLN A 505 -20.60 57.67 -8.13
C GLN A 505 -20.87 58.75 -9.20
N THR A 506 -19.94 59.00 -10.13
CA THR A 506 -20.08 60.09 -11.14
C THR A 506 -20.84 59.69 -12.41
N GLY A 507 -21.08 58.39 -12.66
CA GLY A 507 -22.10 57.95 -13.63
C GLY A 507 -21.78 58.16 -15.12
N GLU A 508 -20.52 58.42 -15.47
CA GLU A 508 -20.06 58.40 -16.86
C GLU A 508 -20.13 56.95 -17.42
N ILE A 509 -20.20 56.81 -18.76
CA ILE A 509 -20.38 55.52 -19.46
C ILE A 509 -21.71 54.79 -19.10
N LYS A 510 -22.85 55.52 -19.08
CA LYS A 510 -24.19 54.87 -19.00
C LYS A 510 -25.30 55.48 -19.87
N ARG A 511 -24.96 56.25 -20.91
CA ARG A 511 -25.95 56.93 -21.78
C ARG A 511 -25.65 57.07 -23.29
N GLN A 512 -24.52 56.57 -23.80
CA GLN A 512 -24.17 56.73 -25.23
C GLN A 512 -24.04 55.43 -26.03
N VAL A 513 -23.84 54.27 -25.39
CA VAL A 513 -23.71 52.98 -26.10
C VAL A 513 -25.09 52.31 -26.24
N LEU A 514 -25.87 52.88 -27.17
CA LEU A 514 -26.95 52.28 -27.96
C LEU A 514 -28.23 51.74 -27.27
N TRP A 515 -29.33 52.45 -27.55
CA TRP A 515 -30.71 51.91 -27.70
C TRP A 515 -30.99 51.49 -29.17
N TRP A 516 -29.94 51.45 -30.01
CA TRP A 516 -30.01 51.32 -31.46
C TRP A 516 -29.17 50.13 -31.96
N LEU A 517 -29.37 49.77 -33.23
CA LEU A 517 -28.76 48.63 -33.92
C LEU A 517 -29.20 47.26 -33.38
N ASN A 518 -29.76 46.48 -34.30
CA ASN A 518 -30.52 45.26 -34.03
C ASN A 518 -30.02 44.20 -35.00
N ASP A 519 -29.00 43.44 -34.59
CA ASP A 519 -28.56 42.22 -35.27
C ASP A 519 -28.10 41.19 -34.22
N SER A 520 -28.24 39.89 -34.52
CA SER A 520 -28.38 38.86 -33.48
C SER A 520 -27.17 37.97 -33.22
N GLU A 521 -26.09 38.07 -34.01
CA GLU A 521 -24.88 37.25 -33.79
C GLU A 521 -23.80 37.95 -32.95
N GLU A 522 -23.52 39.25 -33.16
CA GLU A 522 -22.46 39.97 -32.42
C GLU A 522 -22.68 40.00 -30.89
N GLN A 523 -23.94 40.05 -30.42
CA GLN A 523 -24.22 40.04 -28.98
C GLN A 523 -23.90 38.69 -28.32
N VAL A 524 -23.88 37.59 -29.08
CA VAL A 524 -23.51 36.27 -28.55
C VAL A 524 -21.99 36.20 -28.30
N GLU A 525 -21.18 36.75 -29.20
CA GLU A 525 -19.72 36.81 -29.02
C GLU A 525 -19.29 37.84 -27.98
N LEU A 526 -19.97 39.00 -27.87
CA LEU A 526 -19.72 39.94 -26.77
C LEU A 526 -20.04 39.33 -25.40
N ALA A 527 -21.12 38.54 -25.30
CA ALA A 527 -21.45 37.82 -24.07
C ALA A 527 -20.39 36.76 -23.74
N ARG A 528 -19.96 35.95 -24.73
CA ARG A 528 -18.88 34.96 -24.57
C ARG A 528 -17.56 35.59 -24.13
N ALA A 529 -17.20 36.74 -24.69
CA ALA A 529 -16.03 37.50 -24.28
C ALA A 529 -16.14 37.99 -22.82
N SER A 530 -17.29 38.56 -22.45
CA SER A 530 -17.52 39.05 -21.07
C SER A 530 -17.53 37.92 -20.03
N ASP A 531 -18.05 36.74 -20.36
CA ASP A 531 -17.98 35.56 -19.50
C ASP A 531 -16.55 35.03 -19.38
N ALA A 532 -15.77 34.96 -20.47
CA ALA A 532 -14.38 34.53 -20.44
C ALA A 532 -13.49 35.48 -19.61
N GLU A 533 -13.65 36.80 -19.77
CA GLU A 533 -12.98 37.82 -18.95
C GLU A 533 -13.34 37.66 -17.46
N LYS A 534 -14.62 37.41 -17.16
CA LYS A 534 -15.08 37.17 -15.79
C LYS A 534 -14.45 35.91 -15.19
N TYR A 535 -14.46 34.78 -15.89
CA TYR A 535 -13.87 33.53 -15.38
C TYR A 535 -12.33 33.63 -15.21
N ALA A 536 -11.63 34.34 -16.09
CA ALA A 536 -10.20 34.62 -15.92
C ALA A 536 -9.93 35.40 -14.63
N ASN A 537 -10.74 36.43 -14.33
CA ASN A 537 -10.64 37.21 -13.08
C ASN A 537 -11.03 36.39 -11.83
N GLU A 538 -12.04 35.53 -11.91
CA GLU A 538 -12.42 34.62 -10.80
C GLU A 538 -11.28 33.64 -10.49
N TYR A 539 -10.72 32.95 -11.50
CA TYR A 539 -9.59 32.02 -11.29
C TYR A 539 -8.30 32.72 -10.83
N PHE A 540 -8.03 33.95 -11.28
CA PHE A 540 -6.90 34.73 -10.79
C PHE A 540 -7.07 35.13 -9.31
N THR A 541 -8.29 35.54 -8.92
CA THR A 541 -8.62 35.86 -7.52
C THR A 541 -8.40 34.65 -6.62
N ASP A 542 -8.86 33.46 -7.03
CA ASP A 542 -8.60 32.21 -6.31
C ASP A 542 -7.10 31.91 -6.19
N ALA A 543 -6.32 32.08 -7.27
CA ALA A 543 -4.87 31.85 -7.25
C ALA A 543 -4.15 32.78 -6.24
N VAL A 544 -4.55 34.05 -6.17
CA VAL A 544 -4.01 35.03 -5.22
C VAL A 544 -4.43 34.70 -3.77
N VAL A 545 -5.67 34.25 -3.54
CA VAL A 545 -6.09 33.76 -2.22
C VAL A 545 -5.23 32.56 -1.80
N LYS A 546 -5.05 31.59 -2.70
CA LYS A 546 -4.25 30.37 -2.43
C LYS A 546 -2.78 30.65 -2.18
N LEU A 547 -2.18 31.63 -2.88
CA LEU A 547 -0.83 32.09 -2.59
C LEU A 547 -0.72 32.71 -1.18
N ASN A 548 -1.72 33.47 -0.73
CA ASN A 548 -1.70 34.07 0.61
C ASN A 548 -1.92 33.01 1.70
N GLU A 549 -2.78 32.02 1.48
CA GLU A 549 -2.88 30.83 2.33
C GLU A 549 -1.53 30.07 2.40
N ALA A 550 -0.85 29.88 1.27
CA ALA A 550 0.48 29.26 1.22
C ALA A 550 1.56 30.06 1.97
N LYS A 551 1.59 31.40 1.79
CA LYS A 551 2.49 32.30 2.55
C LYS A 551 2.25 32.19 4.06
N GLN A 552 1.00 32.01 4.50
CA GLN A 552 0.67 31.79 5.91
C GLN A 552 1.06 30.38 6.40
N ALA A 553 0.89 29.34 5.57
CA ALA A 553 1.36 27.97 5.86
C ALA A 553 2.89 27.92 5.99
N PHE A 554 3.63 28.58 5.10
CA PHE A 554 5.09 28.73 5.16
C PHE A 554 5.53 29.44 6.44
N ALA A 555 4.91 30.59 6.78
CA ALA A 555 5.19 31.33 8.01
C ALA A 555 4.87 30.54 9.30
N THR A 556 4.08 29.47 9.21
CA THR A 556 3.75 28.55 10.32
C THR A 556 4.42 27.17 10.21
N ASN A 557 5.41 27.01 9.31
CA ASN A 557 6.15 25.77 9.04
C ASN A 557 5.28 24.56 8.64
N GLN A 558 4.08 24.78 8.12
CA GLN A 558 3.20 23.72 7.59
C GLN A 558 3.55 23.40 6.13
N PHE A 559 4.71 22.80 5.91
CA PHE A 559 5.30 22.66 4.57
C PHE A 559 4.45 21.82 3.61
N ASP A 560 3.92 20.68 4.04
CA ASP A 560 3.04 19.82 3.22
C ASP A 560 1.78 20.59 2.75
N SER A 561 1.18 21.37 3.66
CA SER A 561 0.06 22.26 3.34
C SER A 561 0.48 23.38 2.38
N CYS A 562 1.66 23.96 2.58
CA CYS A 562 2.21 25.00 1.70
C CYS A 562 2.44 24.47 0.28
N GLU A 563 2.99 23.26 0.12
CA GLU A 563 3.18 22.63 -1.18
C GLU A 563 1.83 22.37 -1.88
N ALA A 564 0.86 21.81 -1.15
CA ALA A 564 -0.48 21.56 -1.68
C ALA A 564 -1.18 22.86 -2.14
N LEU A 565 -1.04 23.95 -1.37
CA LEU A 565 -1.62 25.27 -1.68
C LEU A 565 -0.89 25.97 -2.83
N CYS A 566 0.44 25.89 -2.93
CA CYS A 566 1.19 26.39 -4.09
C CYS A 566 0.80 25.64 -5.37
N ASN A 567 0.70 24.31 -5.32
CA ASN A 567 0.21 23.49 -6.43
C ASN A 567 -1.25 23.79 -6.79
N GLU A 568 -2.09 24.20 -5.84
CA GLU A 568 -3.45 24.67 -6.11
C GLU A 568 -3.46 26.06 -6.78
N ALA A 569 -2.69 27.02 -6.26
CA ALA A 569 -2.53 28.34 -6.87
C ALA A 569 -2.04 28.26 -8.32
N ALA A 570 -1.04 27.40 -8.61
CA ALA A 570 -0.54 27.17 -9.96
C ALA A 570 -1.62 26.62 -10.91
N ARG A 571 -2.47 25.68 -10.47
CA ARG A 571 -3.60 25.16 -11.27
C ARG A 571 -4.64 26.24 -11.57
N HIS A 572 -4.91 27.14 -10.63
CA HIS A 572 -5.82 28.27 -10.86
C HIS A 572 -5.20 29.32 -11.80
N ALA A 573 -3.90 29.63 -11.66
CA ALA A 573 -3.19 30.57 -12.55
C ALA A 573 -3.13 30.08 -14.01
N VAL A 574 -2.89 28.79 -14.25
CA VAL A 574 -2.93 28.22 -15.62
C VAL A 574 -4.33 28.35 -16.23
N ARG A 575 -5.40 28.07 -15.47
CA ARG A 575 -6.78 28.25 -15.94
C ARG A 575 -7.12 29.71 -16.24
N ALA A 576 -6.68 30.64 -15.38
CA ALA A 576 -6.86 32.07 -15.63
C ALA A 576 -6.18 32.51 -16.94
N ARG A 577 -4.96 32.03 -17.20
CA ARG A 577 -4.25 32.28 -18.47
C ARG A 577 -4.97 31.68 -19.67
N ASP A 578 -5.43 30.43 -19.57
CA ASP A 578 -6.06 29.74 -20.70
C ASP A 578 -7.45 30.33 -21.04
N GLU A 579 -8.21 30.84 -20.06
CA GLU A 579 -9.42 31.65 -20.32
C GLU A 579 -9.09 33.04 -20.90
N ALA A 580 -8.00 33.67 -20.45
CA ALA A 580 -7.53 34.95 -21.00
C ALA A 580 -7.06 34.81 -22.47
N GLU A 581 -6.45 33.68 -22.86
CA GLU A 581 -6.13 33.39 -24.26
C GLU A 581 -7.38 33.16 -25.12
N LYS A 582 -8.42 32.48 -24.59
CA LYS A 582 -9.71 32.36 -25.28
C LYS A 582 -10.37 33.72 -25.47
N PHE A 583 -10.40 34.58 -24.44
CA PHE A 583 -10.87 35.96 -24.55
C PHE A 583 -10.11 36.74 -25.64
N LYS A 584 -8.78 36.63 -25.65
CA LYS A 584 -7.89 37.26 -26.66
C LYS A 584 -8.18 36.74 -28.08
N GLN A 585 -8.53 35.48 -28.25
CA GLN A 585 -8.88 34.88 -29.55
C GLN A 585 -10.31 35.27 -29.99
N ILE A 586 -11.32 35.17 -29.13
CA ILE A 586 -12.70 35.63 -29.42
C ILE A 586 -12.69 37.11 -29.82
N ARG A 587 -11.93 37.95 -29.09
CA ARG A 587 -11.76 39.38 -29.39
C ARG A 587 -11.04 39.65 -30.71
N LYS A 588 -10.15 38.76 -31.15
CA LYS A 588 -9.44 38.84 -32.44
C LYS A 588 -10.35 38.47 -33.60
N ASP A 589 -11.25 37.50 -33.40
CA ASP A 589 -12.19 37.05 -34.44
C ASP A 589 -13.39 38.00 -34.58
N ALA A 590 -13.83 38.65 -33.48
CA ALA A 590 -14.83 39.72 -33.50
C ALA A 590 -14.33 41.05 -34.13
N HIS A 591 -13.05 41.14 -34.52
CA HIS A 591 -12.40 42.42 -34.78
C HIS A 591 -12.64 43.04 -36.19
N LEU A 592 -13.64 42.53 -36.94
CA LEU A 592 -13.92 42.93 -38.33
C LEU A 592 -14.82 44.19 -38.46
N ALA A 593 -15.46 44.66 -37.38
CA ALA A 593 -16.59 45.60 -37.46
C ALA A 593 -16.43 46.97 -36.75
N LEU A 594 -15.48 47.13 -35.83
CA LEU A 594 -15.41 48.32 -34.93
C LEU A 594 -14.39 49.39 -35.36
N SER A 595 -14.71 50.66 -35.07
CA SER A 595 -13.96 51.82 -35.58
C SER A 595 -12.67 52.11 -34.78
N ASN A 596 -11.61 52.52 -35.50
CA ASN A 596 -10.25 52.65 -34.98
C ASN A 596 -10.10 53.54 -33.72
N ALA A 597 -10.98 54.52 -33.50
CA ALA A 597 -10.84 55.46 -32.38
C ALA A 597 -11.17 54.84 -31.01
N GLU A 598 -12.21 54.00 -30.94
CA GLU A 598 -12.59 53.30 -29.70
C GLU A 598 -11.66 52.12 -29.42
N VAL A 599 -11.17 51.47 -30.48
CA VAL A 599 -10.15 50.42 -30.40
C VAL A 599 -8.88 50.93 -29.73
N GLU A 600 -8.39 52.13 -30.07
CA GLU A 600 -7.14 52.65 -29.53
C GLU A 600 -7.26 53.05 -28.05
N MET A 601 -8.37 53.69 -27.66
CA MET A 601 -8.62 54.05 -26.26
C MET A 601 -8.85 52.81 -25.37
N GLN A 602 -9.51 51.76 -25.90
CA GLN A 602 -9.62 50.49 -25.19
C GLN A 602 -8.29 49.74 -25.15
N ARG A 603 -7.48 49.73 -26.21
CA ARG A 603 -6.14 49.11 -26.21
C ARG A 603 -5.30 49.63 -25.06
N GLN A 604 -5.29 50.94 -24.85
CA GLN A 604 -4.48 51.58 -23.81
C GLN A 604 -4.85 51.06 -22.40
N ALA A 605 -6.15 51.05 -22.06
CA ALA A 605 -6.63 50.55 -20.77
C ALA A 605 -6.40 49.04 -20.55
N HIS A 606 -6.47 48.22 -21.61
CA HIS A 606 -6.18 46.78 -21.49
C HIS A 606 -4.67 46.48 -21.47
N SER A 607 -3.83 47.34 -22.07
CA SER A 607 -2.37 47.23 -21.98
C SER A 607 -1.89 47.43 -20.54
N GLU A 608 -2.39 48.45 -19.86
CA GLU A 608 -2.07 48.72 -18.43
C GLU A 608 -2.46 47.55 -17.52
N ILE A 609 -3.53 46.81 -17.85
CA ILE A 609 -3.95 45.60 -17.12
C ILE A 609 -3.03 44.41 -17.44
N ALA A 610 -2.67 44.22 -18.72
CA ALA A 610 -1.81 43.12 -19.16
C ALA A 610 -0.37 43.24 -18.61
N GLU A 611 0.22 44.43 -18.64
CA GLU A 611 1.55 44.68 -18.05
C GLU A 611 1.54 44.41 -16.54
N ARG A 612 0.49 44.83 -15.82
CA ARG A 612 0.29 44.48 -14.40
C ARG A 612 0.20 42.98 -14.15
N PHE A 613 -0.54 42.26 -14.99
CA PHE A 613 -0.67 40.81 -14.89
C PHE A 613 0.67 40.10 -15.10
N GLU A 614 1.46 40.55 -16.08
CA GLU A 614 2.81 40.03 -16.30
C GLU A 614 3.76 40.34 -15.14
N ASP A 615 3.70 41.54 -14.55
CA ASP A 615 4.57 41.93 -13.43
C ASP A 615 4.21 41.20 -12.13
N GLU A 616 2.92 41.00 -11.83
CA GLU A 616 2.49 40.16 -10.71
C GLU A 616 2.85 38.67 -10.94
N ILE A 617 2.86 38.19 -12.19
CA ILE A 617 3.38 36.85 -12.54
C ILE A 617 4.91 36.76 -12.39
N LYS A 618 5.67 37.80 -12.77
CA LYS A 618 7.13 37.84 -12.57
C LYS A 618 7.48 37.81 -11.07
N GLU A 619 6.76 38.58 -10.25
CA GLU A 619 6.88 38.54 -8.78
C GLU A 619 6.53 37.14 -8.23
N PHE A 620 5.46 36.51 -8.73
CA PHE A 620 5.09 35.13 -8.36
C PHE A 620 6.21 34.13 -8.67
N SER A 621 6.79 34.17 -9.88
CA SER A 621 7.90 33.26 -10.25
C SER A 621 9.13 33.46 -9.37
N PHE A 622 9.50 34.70 -9.05
CA PHE A 622 10.63 35.02 -8.16
C PHE A 622 10.43 34.49 -6.73
N TYR A 623 9.18 34.48 -6.22
CA TYR A 623 8.89 33.85 -4.93
C TYR A 623 8.90 32.32 -4.98
N LEU A 624 8.50 31.70 -6.10
CA LEU A 624 8.55 30.25 -6.28
C LEU A 624 10.00 29.75 -6.35
N GLU A 625 10.83 30.42 -7.14
CA GLU A 625 12.27 30.14 -7.34
C GLU A 625 13.01 30.21 -6.00
N ARG A 626 12.81 31.27 -5.21
CA ARG A 626 13.43 31.42 -3.88
C ARG A 626 12.90 30.44 -2.84
N ALA A 627 11.68 29.91 -3.00
CA ALA A 627 11.17 28.84 -2.14
C ALA A 627 11.81 27.48 -2.48
N GLN A 628 12.09 27.22 -3.76
CA GLN A 628 12.84 26.03 -4.19
C GLN A 628 14.32 26.12 -3.76
N ASP A 629 14.99 27.25 -3.97
CA ASP A 629 16.36 27.50 -3.48
C ASP A 629 16.47 27.28 -1.96
N ALA A 630 15.51 27.79 -1.18
CA ALA A 630 15.51 27.63 0.27
C ALA A 630 15.31 26.15 0.70
N LEU A 631 14.61 25.35 -0.10
CA LEU A 631 14.44 23.92 0.13
C LEU A 631 15.73 23.15 -0.18
N ILE A 632 16.34 23.42 -1.34
CA ILE A 632 17.59 22.83 -1.82
C ILE A 632 18.74 23.17 -0.86
N HIS A 633 18.89 24.44 -0.49
CA HIS A 633 19.94 24.88 0.43
C HIS A 633 19.79 24.24 1.83
N LYS A 634 18.55 23.98 2.27
CA LYS A 634 18.30 23.29 3.54
C LYS A 634 18.62 21.79 3.48
N GLN A 635 18.35 21.13 2.35
CA GLN A 635 18.81 19.76 2.10
C GLN A 635 20.35 19.69 2.03
N PHE A 636 20.99 20.64 1.35
CA PHE A 636 22.45 20.71 1.20
C PHE A 636 23.18 20.92 2.54
N VAL A 637 22.67 21.81 3.41
CA VAL A 637 23.23 22.01 4.76
C VAL A 637 23.08 20.74 5.60
N LEU A 638 21.89 20.11 5.61
CA LEU A 638 21.65 18.89 6.37
C LEU A 638 22.55 17.73 5.88
N ALA A 639 22.70 17.57 4.57
CA ALA A 639 23.60 16.58 3.97
C ALA A 639 25.07 16.82 4.35
N LYS A 640 25.50 18.08 4.42
CA LYS A 640 26.86 18.45 4.80
C LYS A 640 27.14 18.20 6.29
N GLU A 641 26.24 18.60 7.19
CA GLU A 641 26.37 18.33 8.63
C GLU A 641 26.44 16.82 8.91
N ILE A 642 25.58 16.04 8.24
CA ILE A 642 25.60 14.57 8.29
C ILE A 642 26.92 14.00 7.73
N ALA A 643 27.47 14.57 6.65
CA ALA A 643 28.73 14.11 6.07
C ALA A 643 29.93 14.35 7.01
N GLU A 644 30.03 15.53 7.64
CA GLU A 644 31.14 15.87 8.55
C GLU A 644 31.11 15.02 9.83
N ASP A 645 29.94 14.79 10.42
CA ASP A 645 29.80 13.99 11.65
C ASP A 645 30.00 12.47 11.40
N ILE A 646 29.61 11.98 10.21
CA ILE A 646 29.97 10.63 9.76
C ILE A 646 31.48 10.51 9.51
N GLN A 647 32.13 11.51 8.90
CA GLN A 647 33.57 11.47 8.65
C GLN A 647 34.39 11.46 9.96
N SER A 648 33.94 12.22 10.97
CA SER A 648 34.45 12.17 12.35
C SER A 648 34.30 10.78 12.98
N SER A 649 33.13 10.16 12.83
CA SER A 649 32.80 8.84 13.38
C SER A 649 33.59 7.70 12.71
N LEU A 650 33.69 7.73 11.38
CA LEU A 650 34.44 6.75 10.58
C LEU A 650 35.94 6.75 10.93
N LYS A 651 36.54 7.92 11.19
CA LYS A 651 37.96 7.99 11.57
C LYS A 651 38.24 7.25 12.88
N LYS A 652 37.41 7.48 13.92
CA LYS A 652 37.53 6.77 15.20
C LYS A 652 37.31 5.26 15.05
N LEU A 653 36.41 4.85 14.17
CA LEU A 653 36.14 3.44 13.91
C LEU A 653 37.30 2.76 13.14
N HIS A 654 37.91 3.46 12.17
CA HIS A 654 39.09 2.99 11.44
C HIS A 654 40.31 2.81 12.39
N GLU A 655 40.53 3.75 13.31
CA GLU A 655 41.55 3.64 14.37
C GLU A 655 41.29 2.47 15.35
N GLN A 656 40.07 1.94 15.43
CA GLN A 656 39.69 0.77 16.25
C GLN A 656 39.75 -0.56 15.49
N LEU A 657 39.87 -0.56 14.16
CA LEU A 657 39.75 -1.75 13.30
C LEU A 657 41.09 -2.37 12.85
N GLN A 658 42.24 -1.84 13.26
CA GLN A 658 43.57 -2.35 12.88
C GLN A 658 43.99 -3.66 13.61
N ALA A 659 43.07 -4.61 13.77
CA ALA A 659 43.30 -5.90 14.43
C ALA A 659 42.75 -7.08 13.59
N GLU A 660 43.61 -7.63 12.74
CA GLU A 660 43.49 -8.93 12.04
C GLU A 660 42.22 -9.19 11.19
N LYS A 661 42.23 -8.74 9.92
CA LYS A 661 41.66 -9.43 8.73
C LYS A 661 42.10 -8.76 7.42
N ASP A 662 42.16 -9.55 6.33
CA ASP A 662 42.76 -9.21 5.01
C ASP A 662 42.65 -7.75 4.52
N ASP A 663 43.80 -7.09 4.40
CA ASP A 663 43.97 -5.69 3.95
C ASP A 663 43.28 -5.38 2.61
N LYS A 664 43.15 -6.37 1.72
CA LYS A 664 42.62 -6.20 0.36
C LYS A 664 41.14 -5.83 0.33
N VAL A 665 40.33 -6.39 1.24
CA VAL A 665 38.89 -6.08 1.33
C VAL A 665 38.71 -4.67 1.88
N LEU A 666 39.46 -4.33 2.93
CA LEU A 666 39.44 -2.99 3.54
C LEU A 666 39.86 -1.91 2.53
N CYS A 667 40.91 -2.16 1.74
CA CYS A 667 41.33 -1.25 0.67
C CYS A 667 40.23 -1.03 -0.39
N LEU A 668 39.52 -2.09 -0.81
CA LEU A 668 38.42 -1.99 -1.77
C LEU A 668 37.20 -1.23 -1.20
N ILE A 669 36.91 -1.38 0.10
CA ILE A 669 35.89 -0.58 0.81
C ILE A 669 36.30 0.90 0.80
N ASP A 670 37.52 1.22 1.23
CA ASP A 670 38.01 2.60 1.32
C ASP A 670 38.14 3.30 -0.05
N GLU A 671 38.34 2.56 -1.14
CA GLU A 671 38.24 3.08 -2.51
C GLU A 671 36.79 3.38 -2.93
N THR A 672 35.84 2.54 -2.51
CA THR A 672 34.42 2.68 -2.88
C THR A 672 33.73 3.76 -2.07
N GLU A 673 34.07 3.92 -0.78
CA GLU A 673 33.61 5.03 0.06
C GLU A 673 34.05 6.39 -0.49
N LYS A 674 35.27 6.50 -1.07
CA LYS A 674 35.73 7.73 -1.72
C LYS A 674 34.89 8.09 -2.94
N LEU A 675 34.58 7.13 -3.81
CA LEU A 675 33.74 7.34 -5.00
C LEU A 675 32.30 7.71 -4.62
N ILE A 676 31.75 7.11 -3.56
CA ILE A 676 30.45 7.50 -3.01
C ILE A 676 30.47 8.94 -2.47
N ILE A 677 31.52 9.34 -1.75
CA ILE A 677 31.67 10.72 -1.27
C ILE A 677 31.80 11.69 -2.46
N GLU A 678 32.64 11.37 -3.45
CA GLU A 678 32.83 12.17 -4.66
C GLU A 678 31.49 12.39 -5.39
N ALA A 679 30.70 11.34 -5.59
CA ALA A 679 29.36 11.40 -6.17
C ALA A 679 28.39 12.28 -5.34
N LEU A 680 28.36 12.12 -4.01
CA LEU A 680 27.51 12.95 -3.12
C LEU A 680 27.96 14.42 -3.05
N THR A 681 29.20 14.73 -3.43
CA THR A 681 29.70 16.12 -3.55
C THR A 681 29.63 16.67 -4.99
N SER A 682 29.25 15.85 -5.97
CA SER A 682 29.06 16.28 -7.36
C SER A 682 27.76 17.07 -7.52
N ASN A 683 27.74 18.02 -8.46
CA ASN A 683 26.58 18.89 -8.70
C ASN A 683 25.56 18.21 -9.65
N THR A 684 25.09 17.02 -9.27
CA THR A 684 24.18 16.15 -10.04
C THR A 684 22.74 16.20 -9.50
N SER A 685 21.79 15.70 -10.29
CA SER A 685 20.37 15.61 -9.95
C SER A 685 20.06 14.82 -8.67
N ALA A 686 18.97 15.20 -8.00
CA ALA A 686 18.57 14.67 -6.71
C ALA A 686 18.29 13.15 -6.73
N ASP A 687 17.79 12.60 -7.84
CA ASP A 687 17.51 11.16 -7.97
C ASP A 687 18.80 10.32 -7.97
N ILE A 688 19.90 10.85 -8.52
CA ILE A 688 21.23 10.22 -8.47
C ILE A 688 21.77 10.28 -7.03
N ILE A 689 21.63 11.43 -6.36
CA ILE A 689 22.04 11.59 -4.95
C ILE A 689 21.29 10.59 -4.04
N ILE A 690 19.98 10.41 -4.23
CA ILE A 690 19.18 9.41 -3.49
C ILE A 690 19.69 7.99 -3.77
N ALA A 691 19.93 7.63 -5.04
CA ALA A 691 20.47 6.31 -5.38
C ALA A 691 21.84 6.06 -4.73
N VAL A 692 22.74 7.05 -4.70
CA VAL A 692 24.06 6.94 -4.08
C VAL A 692 23.97 6.86 -2.54
N ILE A 693 22.98 7.48 -1.90
CA ILE A 693 22.69 7.31 -0.46
C ILE A 693 22.28 5.85 -0.15
N ASP A 694 21.44 5.23 -0.98
CA ASP A 694 21.08 3.81 -0.84
C ASP A 694 22.32 2.89 -0.95
N PHE A 695 23.23 3.17 -1.90
CA PHE A 695 24.49 2.44 -2.03
C PHE A 695 25.45 2.64 -0.85
N LYS A 696 25.45 3.82 -0.22
CA LYS A 696 26.20 4.06 1.02
C LYS A 696 25.67 3.18 2.17
N ALA A 697 24.35 3.12 2.33
CA ALA A 697 23.72 2.25 3.33
C ALA A 697 23.99 0.76 3.05
N GLU A 698 23.97 0.33 1.78
CA GLU A 698 24.34 -1.02 1.36
C GLU A 698 25.80 -1.35 1.72
N LEU A 699 26.73 -0.41 1.45
CA LEU A 699 28.15 -0.58 1.77
C LEU A 699 28.43 -0.61 3.29
N GLU A 700 27.75 0.22 4.09
CA GLU A 700 27.86 0.19 5.55
C GLU A 700 27.34 -1.13 6.15
N ILE A 701 26.25 -1.70 5.61
CA ILE A 701 25.75 -3.02 6.01
C ILE A 701 26.79 -4.12 5.71
N LEU A 702 27.41 -4.09 4.52
CA LEU A 702 28.45 -5.04 4.12
C LEU A 702 29.71 -4.91 5.00
N LYS A 703 30.20 -3.68 5.22
CA LYS A 703 31.36 -3.38 6.09
C LYS A 703 31.15 -3.91 7.51
N ASN A 704 29.96 -3.69 8.08
CA ASN A 704 29.58 -4.22 9.39
C ASN A 704 29.46 -5.75 9.40
N GLY A 705 28.91 -6.37 8.35
CA GLY A 705 28.82 -7.83 8.23
C GLY A 705 30.20 -8.50 8.15
N PHE A 706 31.14 -7.92 7.41
CA PHE A 706 32.53 -8.40 7.33
C PHE A 706 33.30 -8.24 8.64
N ASN A 707 33.23 -7.07 9.28
CA ASN A 707 33.89 -6.83 10.57
C ASN A 707 33.40 -7.81 11.65
N ASN A 708 32.09 -8.09 11.68
CA ASN A 708 31.50 -9.08 12.59
C ASN A 708 31.73 -10.55 12.17
N GLY A 709 32.42 -10.82 11.05
CA GLY A 709 32.71 -12.17 10.55
C GLY A 709 31.48 -12.93 10.03
N GLN A 710 30.43 -12.23 9.61
CA GLN A 710 29.15 -12.78 9.16
C GLN A 710 29.05 -12.97 7.65
N ILE A 711 29.95 -12.37 6.86
CA ILE A 711 30.00 -12.43 5.39
C ILE A 711 31.39 -12.94 4.96
N GLN A 712 31.46 -13.77 3.91
CA GLN A 712 32.72 -14.33 3.41
C GLN A 712 33.47 -13.34 2.51
N ILE A 713 34.80 -13.50 2.40
CA ILE A 713 35.69 -12.58 1.66
C ILE A 713 35.31 -12.51 0.18
N GLU A 714 35.06 -13.65 -0.48
CA GLU A 714 34.65 -13.66 -1.89
C GLU A 714 33.31 -12.93 -2.11
N GLU A 715 32.31 -13.19 -1.26
CA GLU A 715 30.96 -12.64 -1.33
C GLU A 715 30.95 -11.10 -1.17
N ILE A 716 31.64 -10.57 -0.14
CA ILE A 716 31.71 -9.11 0.03
C ILE A 716 32.52 -8.44 -1.09
N THR A 717 33.61 -9.07 -1.56
CA THR A 717 34.44 -8.51 -2.65
C THR A 717 33.63 -8.34 -3.93
N HIS A 718 32.84 -9.36 -4.30
CA HIS A 718 31.96 -9.30 -5.46
C HIS A 718 30.88 -8.22 -5.34
N GLN A 719 30.25 -8.11 -4.16
CA GLN A 719 29.18 -7.12 -3.94
C GLN A 719 29.72 -5.68 -3.90
N ILE A 720 30.88 -5.41 -3.30
CA ILE A 720 31.51 -4.08 -3.36
C ILE A 720 31.89 -3.72 -4.80
N LEU A 721 32.41 -4.66 -5.61
CA LEU A 721 32.74 -4.38 -7.02
C LEU A 721 31.51 -3.93 -7.82
N GLN A 722 30.34 -4.54 -7.62
CA GLN A 722 29.10 -4.10 -8.28
C GLN A 722 28.68 -2.68 -7.86
N ILE A 723 28.82 -2.33 -6.57
CA ILE A 723 28.55 -0.98 -6.05
C ILE A 723 29.54 0.03 -6.68
N LYS A 724 30.83 -0.31 -6.70
CA LYS A 724 31.91 0.54 -7.22
C LYS A 724 31.74 0.80 -8.72
N GLU A 725 31.39 -0.22 -9.50
CA GLU A 725 31.12 -0.10 -10.94
C GLU A 725 29.91 0.82 -11.20
N PHE A 726 28.80 0.64 -10.46
CA PHE A 726 27.60 1.46 -10.62
C PHE A 726 27.82 2.94 -10.25
N VAL A 727 28.47 3.21 -9.11
CA VAL A 727 28.78 4.59 -8.67
C VAL A 727 29.78 5.26 -9.62
N SER A 728 30.73 4.51 -10.17
CA SER A 728 31.66 5.02 -11.19
C SER A 728 30.94 5.40 -12.50
N GLU A 729 29.94 4.61 -12.92
CA GLU A 729 29.17 4.90 -14.14
C GLU A 729 28.20 6.08 -13.94
N ALA A 730 27.61 6.22 -12.75
CA ALA A 730 26.81 7.40 -12.38
C ALA A 730 27.66 8.68 -12.41
N LEU A 731 28.87 8.64 -11.83
CA LEU A 731 29.86 9.73 -11.92
C LEU A 731 30.28 10.04 -13.37
N ARG A 732 30.29 9.04 -14.26
CA ARG A 732 30.70 9.18 -15.66
C ARG A 732 29.61 9.78 -16.56
N LEU A 733 28.34 9.53 -16.25
CA LEU A 733 27.19 9.94 -17.07
C LEU A 733 26.43 11.16 -16.53
N GLY A 734 26.54 11.48 -15.23
CA GLY A 734 25.86 12.65 -14.65
C GLY A 734 24.35 12.61 -14.90
N ASP A 735 23.74 13.74 -15.27
CA ASP A 735 22.29 13.83 -15.47
C ASP A 735 21.74 13.08 -16.69
N GLU A 736 22.58 12.43 -17.52
CA GLU A 736 22.16 11.46 -18.54
C GLU A 736 21.99 10.03 -17.96
N PHE A 737 22.31 9.82 -16.68
CA PHE A 737 22.19 8.54 -15.99
C PHE A 737 20.75 8.25 -15.56
N ASP A 738 20.12 7.20 -16.11
CA ASP A 738 18.81 6.71 -15.66
C ASP A 738 18.96 5.90 -14.36
N PRO A 739 18.50 6.37 -13.19
CA PRO A 739 18.60 5.62 -11.94
C PRO A 739 17.68 4.39 -11.89
N VAL A 740 16.69 4.29 -12.79
CA VAL A 740 15.84 3.10 -12.98
C VAL A 740 16.58 2.01 -13.78
N SER A 741 17.62 2.37 -14.54
CA SER A 741 18.45 1.45 -15.33
C SER A 741 19.38 0.54 -14.50
N ARG A 742 19.17 0.45 -13.17
CA ARG A 742 19.88 -0.44 -12.24
C ARG A 742 20.14 -1.79 -12.92
N PRO A 743 21.40 -2.24 -13.07
CA PRO A 743 21.67 -3.64 -13.29
C PRO A 743 21.19 -4.34 -12.03
N LYS A 744 19.94 -4.83 -12.05
CA LYS A 744 19.31 -5.58 -10.95
C LYS A 744 20.37 -6.53 -10.44
N ARG A 745 20.80 -6.39 -9.16
CA ARG A 745 21.91 -7.17 -8.57
C ARG A 745 21.77 -8.55 -9.15
N LYS A 746 22.75 -8.98 -9.96
CA LYS A 746 22.61 -10.17 -10.79
C LYS A 746 22.65 -11.33 -9.81
N LYS A 747 21.46 -11.65 -9.28
CA LYS A 747 21.22 -12.43 -8.07
C LYS A 747 22.21 -13.57 -8.11
N ASN A 748 23.22 -13.58 -7.23
CA ASN A 748 24.30 -14.53 -7.43
C ASN A 748 23.72 -15.89 -7.09
N TYR A 749 23.34 -16.60 -8.14
CA TYR A 749 22.51 -17.77 -8.04
C TYR A 749 23.29 -18.94 -7.42
N TYR A 750 24.61 -18.82 -7.30
CA TYR A 750 25.44 -19.73 -6.50
C TYR A 750 25.43 -19.36 -5.01
N GLU A 751 25.64 -18.09 -4.64
CA GLU A 751 25.56 -17.59 -3.25
C GLU A 751 24.17 -17.79 -2.63
N ILE A 752 23.10 -17.46 -3.38
CA ILE A 752 21.70 -17.67 -2.97
C ILE A 752 21.40 -19.16 -2.77
N LEU A 753 22.14 -20.06 -3.43
CA LEU A 753 22.09 -21.50 -3.25
C LEU A 753 23.17 -22.04 -2.29
N GLY A 754 23.99 -21.20 -1.65
CA GLY A 754 25.05 -21.62 -0.74
C GLY A 754 26.09 -22.56 -1.36
N VAL A 755 26.43 -22.38 -2.64
CA VAL A 755 27.43 -23.16 -3.39
C VAL A 755 28.47 -22.26 -4.05
N LYS A 756 29.62 -22.81 -4.43
CA LYS A 756 30.62 -22.11 -5.25
C LYS A 756 30.23 -22.10 -6.73
N GLU A 757 30.76 -21.15 -7.49
CA GLU A 757 30.43 -20.95 -8.92
C GLU A 757 30.97 -22.05 -9.85
N ASP A 758 31.93 -22.85 -9.38
CA ASP A 758 32.43 -24.06 -10.04
C ASP A 758 31.65 -25.33 -9.67
N ALA A 759 30.62 -25.23 -8.83
CA ALA A 759 29.86 -26.38 -8.34
C ALA A 759 29.23 -27.17 -9.50
N THR A 760 29.45 -28.49 -9.48
CA THR A 760 28.86 -29.39 -10.48
C THR A 760 27.33 -29.37 -10.41
N LEU A 761 26.68 -29.72 -11.53
CA LEU A 761 25.22 -29.73 -11.64
C LEU A 761 24.54 -30.55 -10.52
N GLU A 762 25.18 -31.63 -10.05
CA GLU A 762 24.67 -32.43 -8.92
C GLU A 762 24.81 -31.72 -7.56
N GLN A 763 25.89 -30.97 -7.35
CA GLN A 763 26.06 -30.16 -6.13
C GLN A 763 25.03 -29.01 -6.09
N ILE A 764 24.81 -28.31 -7.21
CA ILE A 764 23.75 -27.32 -7.36
C ILE A 764 22.38 -27.96 -7.06
N LYS A 765 22.09 -29.14 -7.64
CA LYS A 765 20.88 -29.96 -7.37
C LYS A 765 20.77 -30.51 -5.96
N SER A 766 21.85 -30.52 -5.18
CA SER A 766 21.89 -30.99 -3.80
C SER A 766 21.58 -29.86 -2.83
N VAL A 767 22.30 -28.74 -2.93
CA VAL A 767 22.12 -27.61 -1.98
C VAL A 767 20.86 -26.81 -2.30
N TYR A 768 20.43 -26.72 -3.56
CA TYR A 768 19.10 -26.21 -3.90
C TYR A 768 17.99 -26.95 -3.17
N ARG A 769 17.96 -28.29 -3.25
CA ARG A 769 16.99 -29.12 -2.50
C ARG A 769 17.08 -28.88 -0.99
N LYS A 770 18.27 -28.60 -0.46
CA LYS A 770 18.49 -28.34 0.97
C LYS A 770 17.92 -26.99 1.42
N LEU A 771 18.20 -25.90 0.71
CA LEU A 771 17.67 -24.57 1.02
C LEU A 771 16.18 -24.46 0.67
N SER A 772 15.74 -25.22 -0.34
CA SER A 772 14.35 -25.51 -0.71
C SER A 772 13.70 -26.59 0.18
N MET A 773 14.21 -26.78 1.40
CA MET A 773 13.48 -27.32 2.55
C MET A 773 13.51 -26.38 3.77
N ILE A 774 14.36 -25.33 3.75
CA ILE A 774 14.64 -24.46 4.91
C ILE A 774 14.00 -23.08 4.76
N TYR A 775 14.27 -22.38 3.65
CA TYR A 775 13.76 -21.04 3.37
C TYR A 775 12.46 -21.02 2.59
N HIS A 776 12.19 -22.13 1.90
CA HIS A 776 10.92 -22.82 2.01
C HIS A 776 10.15 -22.40 3.33
N PRO A 777 8.98 -21.72 3.33
CA PRO A 777 8.02 -21.63 4.47
C PRO A 777 6.58 -22.27 4.31
N ASP A 778 6.42 -23.61 4.40
CA ASP A 778 5.13 -24.37 4.55
C ASP A 778 4.64 -24.15 6.00
N MET A 779 5.40 -23.41 6.80
CA MET A 779 5.70 -23.75 8.17
C MET A 779 5.60 -22.56 9.12
N ASN A 780 4.89 -21.54 8.67
CA ASN A 780 4.77 -20.23 9.33
C ASN A 780 3.30 -19.89 9.66
N THR A 781 2.37 -20.87 9.72
CA THR A 781 0.94 -20.60 9.91
C THR A 781 0.46 -20.31 11.33
N SER A 782 1.34 -20.38 12.33
CA SER A 782 1.08 -19.83 13.66
C SER A 782 1.02 -18.29 13.66
N GLY A 783 1.59 -17.63 12.64
CA GLY A 783 1.52 -16.18 12.43
C GLY A 783 2.83 -15.41 12.70
N GLU A 784 3.98 -16.07 12.89
CA GLU A 784 5.18 -15.43 13.44
C GLU A 784 6.21 -14.86 12.43
N LEU A 785 6.13 -15.18 11.12
CA LEU A 785 7.12 -14.70 10.13
C LEU A 785 6.58 -13.85 8.96
N GLY A 786 5.27 -13.90 8.71
CA GLY A 786 4.59 -13.02 7.74
C GLY A 786 5.26 -12.92 6.36
N ILE A 787 5.37 -11.70 5.84
CA ILE A 787 5.69 -11.36 4.44
C ILE A 787 7.17 -11.67 4.06
N ALA A 788 8.04 -12.01 5.02
CA ALA A 788 9.50 -11.92 4.87
C ALA A 788 10.23 -13.22 4.51
N GLY A 789 9.97 -14.34 5.22
CA GLY A 789 10.52 -15.66 4.83
C GLY A 789 10.10 -16.02 3.40
N ASP A 790 8.87 -15.60 3.09
CA ASP A 790 8.19 -15.63 1.82
C ASP A 790 8.95 -15.00 0.63
N GLU A 791 9.79 -13.98 0.80
CA GLU A 791 10.59 -13.47 -0.34
C GLU A 791 11.67 -14.50 -0.76
N ARG A 792 12.25 -15.18 0.23
CA ARG A 792 13.59 -15.77 0.20
C ARG A 792 13.65 -17.09 -0.57
N PHE A 793 12.64 -17.94 -0.45
CA PHE A 793 12.53 -19.15 -1.29
C PHE A 793 12.36 -18.81 -2.77
N ARG A 794 11.69 -17.70 -3.09
CA ARG A 794 11.45 -17.30 -4.48
C ARG A 794 12.76 -17.03 -5.21
N GLU A 795 13.73 -16.46 -4.50
CA GLU A 795 15.09 -16.20 -5.00
C GLU A 795 15.91 -17.48 -5.12
N ILE A 796 15.80 -18.39 -4.15
CA ILE A 796 16.41 -19.74 -4.18
C ILE A 796 15.92 -20.57 -5.37
N LYS A 797 14.66 -20.42 -5.77
CA LYS A 797 14.10 -21.11 -6.95
C LYS A 797 14.49 -20.47 -8.27
N GLU A 798 14.40 -19.14 -8.37
CA GLU A 798 14.90 -18.37 -9.51
C GLU A 798 16.39 -18.68 -9.79
N ALA A 799 17.18 -18.85 -8.72
CA ALA A 799 18.59 -19.21 -8.80
C ALA A 799 18.87 -20.56 -9.46
N TYR A 800 18.23 -21.60 -8.96
CA TYR A 800 18.42 -22.96 -9.45
C TYR A 800 17.98 -23.14 -10.91
N GLU A 801 16.86 -22.50 -11.28
CA GLU A 801 16.31 -22.61 -12.64
C GLU A 801 17.21 -21.91 -13.67
N ILE A 802 17.80 -20.75 -13.34
CA ILE A 802 18.77 -20.08 -14.22
C ILE A 802 20.07 -20.88 -14.36
N LEU A 803 20.64 -21.38 -13.26
CA LEU A 803 21.93 -22.11 -13.31
C LEU A 803 21.86 -23.45 -14.05
N ILE A 804 20.67 -24.04 -14.19
CA ILE A 804 20.47 -25.24 -15.00
C ILE A 804 20.07 -24.90 -16.44
N ALA A 805 19.30 -23.83 -16.68
CA ALA A 805 19.03 -23.34 -18.02
C ALA A 805 20.27 -22.78 -18.73
N GLY A 806 21.30 -22.36 -17.98
CA GLY A 806 22.56 -21.81 -18.47
C GLY A 806 23.46 -22.77 -19.27
N LYS A 807 23.09 -24.05 -19.43
CA LYS A 807 23.73 -24.97 -20.37
C LYS A 807 22.72 -25.74 -21.22
N PRO A 808 22.69 -25.55 -22.55
CA PRO A 808 22.16 -26.55 -23.47
C PRO A 808 23.11 -27.76 -23.55
N ASN A 809 22.91 -28.66 -24.51
CA ASN A 809 24.08 -29.35 -25.08
C ASN A 809 24.98 -28.24 -25.68
N GLN A 810 26.25 -28.07 -25.30
CA GLN A 810 27.20 -29.04 -24.69
C GLN A 810 27.87 -28.50 -23.41
#